data_AF-A0A0Q9RNL3-F1
#
_entry.id   AF-A0A0Q9RNL3-F1
#
_cell.length_a   1.000
_cell.length_b   1.000
_cell.length_c   1.000
_cell.angle_alpha   90.00
_cell.angle_beta   90.00
_cell.angle_gamma   90.00
#
_symmetry.space_group_name_H-M   'P 1'
#
loop_
_entity.id
_entity.type
_entity.pdbx_description
1 polymer ?
#
loop_
_entity_poly.entity_id
_entity_poly.type
_entity_poly.pdbx_seq_one_letter_code
_entity_poly.pdbx_strand_id
1 'polypeptide(L)'
;MVVRGVQVKSRQYPYTWAQAALLKVVRRWAALSSSSTSEFEFRTDGELGPTGVAVRDALDAARGGDLTQIAALLGVPVGDPLCAVMARASVVSEPGSVEALLLSAEQEVRARLVIGPGHPDADRQAEDRVNELFTLISTRSGLSEPDDRFISRQEIVDVLGGVSQLTAADRWAEGLGAEYVAAAVGEDLASLIVPKLRTDSRDSSLTIADLAGFKGPVVLSGRTGSGKSTLGRLWCAEAAATGGRVVVCQAEGYVLERLDRLVADAVGDRVGRALPRVVGQQVLGDLDATIVIDGVSEIPAHARAELAKELQVHLSGGHGARLVLMGRDESVCASALPASMTADRLYPESFGHEQRLELTANVLGVAPGEESGGAAEDGGHESDRQECRVALGQVEHALGDAAGNPMLLRMALQLVAGGTAFTDRASVYKLTVARMAERQNVADIRIATAALGIVFSELLDDGRRYANPLEWARLFNGAGEKLKAVGVVETADEVREAIERSGLVTAVTTGESGRVRVPVHDSFADYFAARAHADGLVALPTTLVENDENRVLLSAQMTMFDTIQSLAVAHQLPFTMVRLSEFDHTAFGDDAPEIVAALLNAFLPDAAAVNVTMWRGKDGRAVAQVGTLATGWVETADAPAFYASPTAVAEPADGPVTMAVRLWRLVLKQRLRRDARLRPRAPKSREEGAAQLADHAEQTVSAGQVILLEVAPPSAVDRLSRTVGPFGMTGVVYQRQSSGVRLDYWPVRFRRTVDIDVSPSPNDQPPSDVTADGFTAGGDVESHLSTSPEKTAAKQISDAIIKLTRPHWL
;
A
#
# COMPACT_ATOMS: atom_id res chain seq x y z
N MET A 1 -23.70 31.64 15.50
CA MET A 1 -23.63 30.18 15.73
C MET A 1 -22.20 29.75 15.46
N VAL A 2 -21.48 29.28 16.48
CA VAL A 2 -20.10 28.79 16.31
C VAL A 2 -20.16 27.34 15.87
N VAL A 3 -19.73 27.06 14.64
CA VAL A 3 -19.78 25.72 14.05
C VAL A 3 -18.52 24.91 14.42
N ARG A 4 -17.36 25.58 14.51
CA ARG A 4 -16.04 24.99 14.81
C ARG A 4 -15.20 25.97 15.63
N GLY A 5 -14.50 25.47 16.64
CA GLY A 5 -13.49 26.21 17.40
C GLY A 5 -12.10 25.61 17.15
N VAL A 6 -11.11 26.45 16.87
CA VAL A 6 -9.72 26.00 16.67
C VAL A 6 -8.83 26.75 17.63
N GLN A 7 -7.98 26.02 18.36
CA GLN A 7 -6.94 26.61 19.20
C GLN A 7 -5.57 26.17 18.69
N VAL A 8 -4.82 27.12 18.17
CA VAL A 8 -3.44 26.91 17.70
C VAL A 8 -2.48 27.17 18.86
N LYS A 9 -1.54 26.25 19.09
CA LYS A 9 -0.46 26.40 20.08
C LYS A 9 0.84 25.87 19.51
N SER A 10 1.91 26.63 19.68
CA SER A 10 3.24 26.15 19.32
C SER A 10 3.99 25.56 20.50
N ARG A 11 4.94 24.67 20.23
CA ARG A 11 5.88 24.19 21.25
C ARG A 11 7.26 23.89 20.67
N GLN A 12 8.26 24.60 21.21
CA GLN A 12 9.64 24.45 20.77
C GLN A 12 10.24 23.12 21.24
N TYR A 13 11.00 22.48 20.36
CA TYR A 13 11.85 21.34 20.71
C TYR A 13 12.82 21.69 21.85
N PRO A 14 13.13 20.77 22.80
CA PRO A 14 12.69 19.36 22.88
C PRO A 14 11.38 19.13 23.64
N TYR A 15 10.57 20.18 23.86
CA TYR A 15 9.40 20.07 24.74
C TYR A 15 8.18 19.54 24.00
N THR A 16 7.60 18.44 24.50
CA THR A 16 6.42 17.80 23.91
C THR A 16 5.12 18.14 24.64
N TRP A 17 3.99 17.99 23.96
CA TRP A 17 2.66 18.04 24.56
C TRP A 17 2.38 16.73 25.31
N ALA A 18 2.19 16.86 26.63
CA ALA A 18 1.81 15.75 27.50
C ALA A 18 0.30 15.77 27.77
N GLN A 19 -0.23 14.63 28.21
CA GLN A 19 -1.66 14.43 28.51
C GLN A 19 -2.28 15.57 29.31
N ALA A 20 -1.65 15.97 30.42
CA ALA A 20 -2.20 16.99 31.32
C ALA A 20 -2.38 18.35 30.65
N ALA A 21 -1.47 18.73 29.73
CA ALA A 21 -1.53 19.99 29.02
C ALA A 21 -2.67 20.00 27.99
N LEU A 22 -2.82 18.92 27.23
CA LEU A 22 -3.88 18.76 26.24
C LEU A 22 -5.26 18.70 26.92
N LEU A 23 -5.44 17.80 27.89
CA LEU A 23 -6.72 17.66 28.60
C LEU A 23 -7.14 18.96 29.29
N LYS A 24 -6.21 19.77 29.80
CA LYS A 24 -6.54 21.08 30.39
C LYS A 24 -7.19 22.02 29.37
N VAL A 25 -6.68 22.03 28.14
CA VAL A 25 -7.24 22.86 27.06
C VAL A 25 -8.60 22.34 26.64
N VAL A 26 -8.70 21.04 26.35
CA VAL A 26 -9.95 20.45 25.87
C VAL A 26 -11.05 20.52 26.95
N ARG A 27 -10.73 20.31 28.25
CA ARG A 27 -11.67 20.50 29.36
C ARG A 27 -12.18 21.94 29.47
N ARG A 28 -11.32 22.92 29.22
CA ARG A 28 -11.72 24.33 29.25
C ARG A 28 -12.70 24.63 28.12
N TRP A 29 -12.48 24.08 26.94
CA TRP A 29 -13.43 24.18 25.83
C TRP A 29 -14.75 23.45 26.15
N ALA A 30 -14.69 22.22 26.67
CA ALA A 30 -15.87 21.43 26.99
C ALA A 30 -16.80 22.12 28.01
N ALA A 31 -16.25 22.96 28.90
CA ALA A 31 -17.01 23.75 29.86
C ALA A 31 -17.75 24.95 29.26
N LEU A 32 -17.53 25.29 27.98
CA LEU A 32 -18.24 26.37 27.30
C LEU A 32 -19.66 25.94 26.93
N SER A 33 -20.62 26.86 26.98
CA SER A 33 -22.02 26.57 26.65
C SER A 33 -22.22 26.08 25.21
N SER A 34 -21.33 26.46 24.30
CA SER A 34 -21.35 26.07 22.88
C SER A 34 -20.75 24.69 22.59
N SER A 35 -20.09 24.03 23.55
CA SER A 35 -19.37 22.77 23.32
C SER A 35 -20.29 21.61 22.91
N SER A 36 -21.55 21.65 23.36
CA SER A 36 -22.58 20.67 23.01
C SER A 36 -22.97 20.67 21.53
N THR A 37 -22.74 21.78 20.83
CA THR A 37 -23.17 21.99 19.43
C THR A 37 -22.01 22.35 18.49
N SER A 38 -20.76 22.35 18.98
CA SER A 38 -19.59 22.76 18.19
C SER A 38 -18.49 21.70 18.22
N GLU A 39 -17.66 21.69 17.19
CA GLU A 39 -16.43 20.90 17.16
C GLU A 39 -15.25 21.72 17.67
N PHE A 40 -14.25 21.05 18.23
CA PHE A 40 -13.02 21.69 18.71
C PHE A 40 -11.78 21.02 18.19
N GLU A 41 -10.79 21.82 17.86
CA GLU A 41 -9.51 21.32 17.38
C GLU A 41 -8.36 22.03 18.06
N PHE A 42 -7.48 21.26 18.68
CA PHE A 42 -6.18 21.72 19.14
C PHE A 42 -5.17 21.49 18.01
N ARG A 43 -4.67 22.57 17.39
CA ARG A 43 -3.63 22.50 16.38
C ARG A 43 -2.27 22.85 16.97
N THR A 44 -1.24 22.08 16.65
CA THR A 44 0.12 22.39 17.10
C THR A 44 1.20 22.02 16.09
N ASP A 45 2.28 22.80 16.11
CA ASP A 45 3.55 22.52 15.44
C ASP A 45 4.52 21.69 16.31
N GLY A 46 4.18 21.49 17.59
CA GLY A 46 5.03 20.83 18.58
C GLY A 46 4.70 19.35 18.73
N GLU A 47 5.72 18.51 18.93
CA GLU A 47 5.56 17.07 19.07
C GLU A 47 4.62 16.67 20.22
N LEU A 48 3.79 15.65 19.98
CA LEU A 48 3.04 14.97 21.03
C LEU A 48 3.97 13.94 21.69
N GLY A 49 4.17 14.04 23.00
CA GLY A 49 4.89 13.00 23.74
C GLY A 49 4.04 11.71 23.80
N PRO A 50 4.58 10.58 24.30
CA PRO A 50 3.82 9.32 24.38
C PRO A 50 2.45 9.45 25.06
N THR A 51 2.37 10.27 26.12
CA THR A 51 1.11 10.55 26.82
C THR A 51 0.20 11.54 26.07
N GLY A 52 0.75 12.40 25.22
CA GLY A 52 -0.02 13.28 24.34
C GLY A 52 -0.63 12.52 23.16
N VAL A 53 0.13 11.57 22.59
CA VAL A 53 -0.35 10.62 21.57
C VAL A 53 -1.54 9.83 22.11
N ALA A 54 -1.45 9.31 23.34
CA ALA A 54 -2.56 8.60 23.97
C ALA A 54 -3.85 9.47 24.09
N VAL A 55 -3.73 10.79 24.29
CA VAL A 55 -4.91 11.69 24.30
C VAL A 55 -5.48 11.84 22.90
N ARG A 56 -4.65 12.03 21.87
CA ARG A 56 -5.09 12.10 20.48
C ARG A 56 -5.85 10.83 20.11
N ASP A 57 -5.23 9.68 20.32
CA ASP A 57 -5.79 8.38 19.94
C ASP A 57 -7.12 8.10 20.67
N ALA A 58 -7.22 8.48 21.96
CA ALA A 58 -8.46 8.35 22.71
C ALA A 58 -9.58 9.30 22.25
N LEU A 59 -9.24 10.51 21.80
CA LEU A 59 -10.21 11.45 21.20
C LEU A 59 -10.69 10.94 19.83
N ASP A 60 -9.79 10.37 19.03
CA ASP A 60 -10.12 9.77 17.74
C ASP A 60 -11.01 8.53 17.91
N ALA A 61 -10.71 7.66 18.88
CA ALA A 61 -11.56 6.52 19.24
C ALA A 61 -12.95 6.99 19.72
N ALA A 62 -13.00 8.03 20.56
CA ALA A 62 -14.25 8.61 21.05
C ALA A 62 -15.11 9.17 19.92
N ARG A 63 -14.50 9.81 18.92
CA ARG A 63 -15.17 10.26 17.69
C ARG A 63 -15.76 9.11 16.88
N GLY A 64 -15.09 7.95 16.89
CA GLY A 64 -15.58 6.69 16.31
C GLY A 64 -16.67 5.99 17.15
N GLY A 65 -17.04 6.53 18.31
CA GLY A 65 -18.05 5.98 19.21
C GLY A 65 -17.51 5.15 20.37
N ASP A 66 -16.21 4.86 20.41
CA ASP A 66 -15.58 4.19 21.56
C ASP A 66 -15.14 5.19 22.62
N LEU A 67 -16.00 5.40 23.62
CA LEU A 67 -15.76 6.34 24.71
C LEU A 67 -14.86 5.78 25.83
N THR A 68 -14.39 4.53 25.73
CA THR A 68 -13.71 3.82 26.83
C THR A 68 -12.39 4.48 27.21
N GLN A 69 -11.54 4.76 26.22
CA GLN A 69 -10.22 5.31 26.46
C GLN A 69 -10.27 6.76 26.98
N ILE A 70 -11.18 7.58 26.42
CA ILE A 70 -11.32 8.97 26.88
C ILE A 70 -11.90 9.04 28.30
N ALA A 71 -12.83 8.14 28.65
CA ALA A 71 -13.36 8.04 30.01
C ALA A 71 -12.26 7.68 31.01
N ALA A 72 -11.39 6.72 30.65
CA ALA A 72 -10.23 6.35 31.47
C ALA A 72 -9.24 7.53 31.66
N LEU A 73 -8.92 8.27 30.59
CA LEU A 73 -8.04 9.44 30.67
C LEU A 73 -8.62 10.58 31.50
N LEU A 74 -9.95 10.71 31.52
CA LEU A 74 -10.67 11.71 32.29
C LEU A 74 -10.88 11.30 33.76
N GLY A 75 -10.83 10.00 34.07
CA GLY A 75 -11.16 9.44 35.37
C GLY A 75 -12.66 9.44 35.67
N VAL A 76 -13.50 9.25 34.64
CA VAL A 76 -14.97 9.28 34.73
C VAL A 76 -15.59 8.00 34.16
N PRO A 77 -16.85 7.66 34.46
CA PRO A 77 -17.56 6.55 33.83
C PRO A 77 -17.76 6.78 32.31
N VAL A 78 -17.81 5.71 31.51
CA VAL A 78 -17.98 5.77 30.04
C VAL A 78 -19.25 6.53 29.62
N GLY A 79 -20.31 6.47 30.42
CA GLY A 79 -21.58 7.17 30.18
C GLY A 79 -21.61 8.65 30.61
N ASP A 80 -20.50 9.21 31.08
CA ASP A 80 -20.45 10.63 31.48
C ASP A 80 -20.71 11.54 30.27
N PRO A 81 -21.62 12.54 30.36
CA PRO A 81 -21.88 13.49 29.29
C PRO A 81 -20.62 14.20 28.76
N LEU A 82 -19.60 14.37 29.61
CA LEU A 82 -18.32 14.95 29.22
C LEU A 82 -17.63 14.12 28.14
N CYS A 83 -17.71 12.78 28.18
CA CYS A 83 -17.13 11.90 27.17
C CYS A 83 -17.78 12.12 25.79
N ALA A 84 -19.10 12.31 25.75
CA ALA A 84 -19.83 12.61 24.52
C ALA A 84 -19.47 13.99 23.95
N VAL A 85 -19.21 14.98 24.80
CA VAL A 85 -18.69 16.30 24.37
C VAL A 85 -17.25 16.18 23.86
N MET A 86 -16.40 15.37 24.52
CA MET A 86 -15.01 15.16 24.11
C MET A 86 -14.89 14.45 22.76
N ALA A 87 -15.85 13.62 22.37
CA ALA A 87 -15.88 13.00 21.04
C ALA A 87 -15.90 14.03 19.88
N ARG A 88 -16.25 15.28 20.16
CA ARG A 88 -16.23 16.41 19.21
C ARG A 88 -14.91 17.19 19.21
N ALA A 89 -13.94 16.79 20.02
CA ALA A 89 -12.62 17.40 20.06
C ALA A 89 -11.58 16.54 19.31
N SER A 90 -10.60 17.18 18.66
CA SER A 90 -9.39 16.51 18.14
C SER A 90 -8.12 17.27 18.49
N VAL A 91 -7.01 16.54 18.45
CA VAL A 91 -5.65 17.08 18.50
C VAL A 91 -5.00 16.81 17.15
N VAL A 92 -4.67 17.87 16.42
CA VAL A 92 -3.96 17.79 15.14
C VAL A 92 -2.56 18.35 15.36
N SER A 93 -1.57 17.47 15.23
CA SER A 93 -0.17 17.86 15.20
C SER A 93 0.23 17.96 13.73
N GLU A 94 0.40 19.19 13.23
CA GLU A 94 0.97 19.42 11.90
C GLU A 94 2.48 19.62 12.11
N PRO A 95 3.36 18.67 11.73
CA PRO A 95 4.80 18.81 11.96
C PRO A 95 5.49 19.87 11.06
N GLY A 96 4.72 20.84 10.55
CA GLY A 96 5.26 22.00 9.84
C GLY A 96 5.65 23.08 10.85
N SER A 97 6.87 23.60 10.75
CA SER A 97 7.23 24.81 11.49
C SER A 97 6.36 25.99 11.06
N VAL A 98 6.27 27.04 11.89
CA VAL A 98 5.56 28.28 11.54
C VAL A 98 6.01 28.81 10.18
N GLU A 99 7.31 28.68 9.86
CA GLU A 99 7.86 29.08 8.56
C GLU A 99 7.26 28.27 7.39
N ALA A 100 7.02 26.96 7.55
CA ALA A 100 6.40 26.14 6.51
C ALA A 100 4.92 26.53 6.28
N LEU A 101 4.20 26.87 7.35
CA LEU A 101 2.82 27.33 7.26
C LEU A 101 2.72 28.72 6.61
N LEU A 102 3.63 29.64 6.97
CA LEU A 102 3.72 30.97 6.35
C LEU A 102 4.05 30.85 4.87
N LEU A 103 5.05 30.03 4.51
CA LEU A 103 5.44 29.80 3.13
C LEU A 103 4.29 29.17 2.31
N SER A 104 3.53 28.24 2.89
CA SER A 104 2.32 27.67 2.25
C SER A 104 1.23 28.73 2.04
N ALA A 105 1.01 29.60 3.04
CA ALA A 105 0.07 30.70 2.94
C ALA A 105 0.50 31.71 1.87
N GLU A 106 1.78 32.07 1.83
CA GLU A 106 2.36 32.98 0.84
C GLU A 106 2.17 32.44 -0.57
N GLN A 107 2.39 31.14 -0.79
CA GLN A 107 2.15 30.53 -2.09
C GLN A 107 0.69 30.54 -2.52
N GLU A 108 -0.23 30.28 -1.59
CA GLU A 108 -1.66 30.40 -1.88
C GLU A 108 -2.07 31.82 -2.22
N VAL A 109 -1.48 32.82 -1.57
CA VAL A 109 -1.70 34.22 -1.94
C VAL A 109 -1.06 34.53 -3.29
N ARG A 110 0.19 34.12 -3.51
CA ARG A 110 0.95 34.34 -4.76
C ARG A 110 0.19 33.79 -5.96
N ALA A 111 -0.32 32.58 -5.85
CA ALA A 111 -1.09 31.91 -6.90
C ALA A 111 -2.43 32.60 -7.20
N ARG A 112 -2.87 33.55 -6.36
CA ARG A 112 -4.11 34.33 -6.51
C ARG A 112 -3.86 35.80 -6.86
N LEU A 113 -2.60 36.24 -6.92
CA LEU A 113 -2.29 37.64 -7.23
C LEU A 113 -2.71 37.98 -8.66
N VAL A 114 -3.36 39.14 -8.82
CA VAL A 114 -3.81 39.67 -10.12
C VAL A 114 -2.64 39.91 -11.08
N ILE A 115 -1.46 40.24 -10.55
CA ILE A 115 -0.23 40.44 -11.31
C ILE A 115 0.34 39.13 -11.88
N GLY A 116 -0.20 37.98 -11.47
CA GLY A 116 0.25 36.65 -11.86
C GLY A 116 1.44 36.14 -11.02
N PRO A 117 1.57 34.82 -10.88
CA PRO A 117 2.59 34.21 -10.02
C PRO A 117 4.03 34.37 -10.55
N GLY A 118 4.22 34.57 -11.86
CA GLY A 118 5.53 34.74 -12.49
C GLY A 118 6.06 36.19 -12.50
N HIS A 119 5.35 37.13 -11.87
CA HIS A 119 5.76 38.54 -11.84
C HIS A 119 6.90 38.74 -10.82
N PRO A 120 7.93 39.57 -11.12
CA PRO A 120 9.07 39.79 -10.20
C PRO A 120 8.70 40.25 -8.78
N ASP A 121 7.56 40.94 -8.65
CA ASP A 121 7.05 41.44 -7.37
C ASP A 121 6.07 40.48 -6.66
N ALA A 122 5.77 39.32 -7.25
CA ALA A 122 4.76 38.39 -6.74
C ALA A 122 5.11 37.84 -5.35
N ASP A 123 6.39 37.53 -5.11
CA ASP A 123 6.87 37.00 -3.83
C ASP A 123 6.68 38.03 -2.71
N ARG A 124 7.12 39.26 -2.95
CA ARG A 124 7.00 40.35 -1.98
C ARG A 124 5.55 40.68 -1.68
N GLN A 125 4.68 40.73 -2.70
CA GLN A 125 3.25 41.00 -2.46
C GLN A 125 2.59 39.88 -1.68
N ALA A 126 2.94 38.61 -1.94
CA ALA A 126 2.41 37.49 -1.18
C ALA A 126 2.83 37.55 0.29
N GLU A 127 4.12 37.82 0.55
CA GLU A 127 4.68 38.02 1.89
C GLU A 127 3.96 39.17 2.62
N ASP A 128 3.83 40.34 1.98
CA ASP A 128 3.18 41.52 2.56
C ASP A 128 1.72 41.23 2.95
N ARG A 129 0.98 40.48 2.12
CA ARG A 129 -0.43 40.13 2.33
C ARG A 129 -0.61 39.10 3.44
N VAL A 130 0.26 38.09 3.51
CA VAL A 130 0.27 37.12 4.61
C VAL A 130 0.64 37.80 5.92
N ASN A 131 1.63 38.69 5.91
CA ASN A 131 2.01 39.49 7.08
C ASN A 131 0.90 40.44 7.51
N GLU A 132 0.16 41.04 6.57
CA GLU A 132 -1.01 41.86 6.86
C GLU A 132 -2.11 41.04 7.55
N LEU A 133 -2.40 39.84 7.05
CA LEU A 133 -3.38 38.93 7.67
C LEU A 133 -2.92 38.48 9.06
N PHE A 134 -1.65 38.11 9.19
CA PHE A 134 -1.06 37.69 10.46
C PHE A 134 -1.12 38.82 11.48
N THR A 135 -0.85 40.06 11.06
CA THR A 135 -0.96 41.26 11.89
C THR A 135 -2.41 41.48 12.31
N LEU A 136 -3.37 41.42 11.39
CA LEU A 136 -4.79 41.56 11.68
C LEU A 136 -5.26 40.55 12.74
N ILE A 137 -4.90 39.27 12.57
CA ILE A 137 -5.24 38.19 13.51
C ILE A 137 -4.58 38.44 14.86
N SER A 138 -3.29 38.75 14.87
CA SER A 138 -2.52 38.96 16.11
C SER A 138 -3.07 40.14 16.91
N THR A 139 -3.30 41.28 16.26
CA THR A 139 -3.84 42.49 16.90
C THR A 139 -5.23 42.24 17.48
N ARG A 140 -6.15 41.63 16.71
CA ARG A 140 -7.50 41.36 17.20
C ARG A 140 -7.54 40.34 18.32
N SER A 141 -6.72 39.29 18.24
CA SER A 141 -6.68 38.26 19.28
C SER A 141 -6.30 38.80 20.66
N GLY A 142 -5.58 39.94 20.72
CA GLY A 142 -5.15 40.60 21.96
C GLY A 142 -6.21 41.52 22.59
N LEU A 143 -7.35 41.78 21.94
CA LEU A 143 -8.38 42.70 22.45
C LEU A 143 -9.15 42.07 23.62
N SER A 144 -9.61 42.88 24.57
CA SER A 144 -10.27 42.40 25.80
C SER A 144 -11.69 41.89 25.55
N GLU A 145 -12.43 42.53 24.64
CA GLU A 145 -13.82 42.20 24.34
C GLU A 145 -13.93 41.08 23.29
N PRO A 146 -14.74 40.03 23.50
CA PRO A 146 -14.88 38.91 22.57
C PRO A 146 -15.36 39.31 21.17
N ASP A 147 -16.28 40.27 21.07
CA ASP A 147 -16.86 40.71 19.79
C ASP A 147 -15.83 41.46 18.93
N ASP A 148 -14.88 42.16 19.56
CA ASP A 148 -13.79 42.86 18.87
C ASP A 148 -12.72 41.90 18.32
N ARG A 149 -12.71 40.64 18.79
CA ARG A 149 -11.83 39.58 18.27
C ARG A 149 -12.38 38.95 16.99
N PHE A 150 -13.60 39.29 16.57
CA PHE A 150 -14.22 38.74 15.38
C PHE A 150 -13.56 39.27 14.10
N ILE A 151 -13.22 38.35 13.19
CA ILE A 151 -12.73 38.67 11.85
C ILE A 151 -13.72 38.07 10.86
N SER A 152 -14.35 38.91 10.05
CA SER A 152 -15.30 38.45 9.06
C SER A 152 -14.62 37.84 7.84
N ARG A 153 -15.36 37.02 7.09
CA ARG A 153 -14.89 36.49 5.79
C ARG A 153 -14.51 37.61 4.82
N GLN A 154 -15.27 38.70 4.81
CA GLN A 154 -15.03 39.82 3.91
C GLN A 154 -13.67 40.47 4.20
N GLU A 155 -13.34 40.68 5.47
CA GLU A 155 -12.05 41.28 5.85
C GLU A 155 -10.87 40.39 5.49
N ILE A 156 -10.99 39.07 5.63
CA ILE A 156 -9.96 38.13 5.18
C ILE A 156 -9.77 38.24 3.67
N VAL A 157 -10.87 38.36 2.91
CA VAL A 157 -10.84 38.53 1.45
C VAL A 157 -10.25 39.88 1.06
N ASP A 158 -10.52 40.95 1.80
CA ASP A 158 -9.98 42.28 1.52
C ASP A 158 -8.45 42.31 1.73
N VAL A 159 -7.96 41.56 2.73
CA VAL A 159 -6.51 41.40 2.97
C VAL A 159 -5.86 40.50 1.93
N LEU A 160 -6.38 39.29 1.71
CA LEU A 160 -5.73 38.28 0.86
C LEU A 160 -6.00 38.44 -0.65
N GLY A 161 -6.98 39.26 -1.04
CA GLY A 161 -7.51 39.33 -2.39
C GLY A 161 -8.70 38.40 -2.64
N GLY A 162 -9.52 38.77 -3.63
CA GLY A 162 -10.74 38.04 -4.02
C GLY A 162 -10.49 36.65 -4.58
N VAL A 163 -11.32 35.68 -4.17
CA VAL A 163 -11.32 34.28 -4.62
C VAL A 163 -11.74 34.12 -6.10
N SER A 164 -12.18 35.20 -6.76
CA SER A 164 -13.00 35.16 -7.97
C SER A 164 -12.29 35.54 -9.28
N GLN A 165 -10.96 35.64 -9.34
CA GLN A 165 -10.27 35.92 -10.61
C GLN A 165 -9.05 35.00 -10.82
N LEU A 166 -9.31 33.72 -11.08
CA LEU A 166 -8.39 32.97 -11.93
C LEU A 166 -8.38 33.61 -13.32
N THR A 167 -7.19 33.85 -13.85
CA THR A 167 -7.03 34.21 -15.26
C THR A 167 -7.64 33.11 -16.13
N ALA A 168 -8.10 33.44 -17.33
CA ALA A 168 -8.59 32.44 -18.29
C ALA A 168 -7.56 31.31 -18.54
N ALA A 169 -6.27 31.68 -18.54
CA ALA A 169 -5.17 30.74 -18.74
C ALA A 169 -5.03 29.72 -17.60
N ASP A 170 -5.35 30.08 -16.36
CA ASP A 170 -5.22 29.21 -15.18
C ASP A 170 -6.51 28.46 -14.82
N ARG A 171 -7.56 28.57 -15.65
CA ARG A 171 -8.80 27.79 -15.48
C ARG A 171 -8.67 26.46 -16.19
N TRP A 172 -9.02 25.39 -15.47
CA TRP A 172 -8.93 24.02 -15.96
C TRP A 172 -9.68 23.79 -17.28
N ALA A 173 -10.92 24.26 -17.36
CA ALA A 173 -11.79 24.07 -18.52
C ALA A 173 -11.42 24.95 -19.73
N GLU A 174 -10.57 25.97 -19.55
CA GLU A 174 -10.19 26.91 -20.60
C GLU A 174 -8.77 26.59 -21.11
N GLY A 175 -7.74 27.27 -20.62
CA GLY A 175 -6.36 27.12 -21.12
C GLY A 175 -5.55 26.02 -20.44
N LEU A 176 -5.70 25.87 -19.12
CA LEU A 176 -4.79 25.07 -18.31
C LEU A 176 -4.89 23.57 -18.63
N GLY A 177 -6.09 23.04 -18.90
CA GLY A 177 -6.27 21.64 -19.26
C GLY A 177 -5.55 21.28 -20.56
N ALA A 178 -5.54 22.18 -21.54
CA ALA A 178 -4.81 21.97 -22.80
C ALA A 178 -3.29 22.06 -22.61
N GLU A 179 -2.83 23.00 -21.78
CA GLU A 179 -1.41 23.13 -21.38
C GLU A 179 -0.92 21.84 -20.69
N TYR A 180 -1.71 21.32 -19.74
CA TYR A 180 -1.44 20.07 -19.04
C TYR A 180 -1.31 18.88 -20.01
N VAL A 181 -2.28 18.72 -20.93
CA VAL A 181 -2.28 17.65 -21.94
C VAL A 181 -1.04 17.75 -22.85
N ALA A 182 -0.69 18.96 -23.30
CA ALA A 182 0.51 19.16 -24.11
C ALA A 182 1.80 18.78 -23.37
N ALA A 183 1.91 19.16 -22.09
CA ALA A 183 3.03 18.78 -21.24
C ALA A 183 3.09 17.26 -20.98
N ALA A 184 1.94 16.58 -20.90
CA ALA A 184 1.87 15.14 -20.73
C ALA A 184 2.28 14.36 -21.99
N VAL A 185 1.94 14.84 -23.19
CA VAL A 185 2.36 14.22 -24.46
C VAL A 185 3.87 14.37 -24.70
N GLY A 186 4.47 15.48 -24.23
CA GLY A 186 5.90 15.75 -24.41
C GLY A 186 6.86 14.92 -23.53
N GLU A 187 6.33 14.02 -22.69
CA GLU A 187 7.13 13.19 -21.79
C GLU A 187 7.83 12.05 -22.55
N ASP A 188 9.17 11.95 -22.48
CA ASP A 188 9.91 10.86 -23.10
C ASP A 188 9.79 9.57 -22.26
N LEU A 189 8.98 8.64 -22.76
CA LEU A 189 8.70 7.34 -22.14
C LEU A 189 9.12 6.16 -23.03
N ALA A 190 9.86 6.40 -24.12
CA ALA A 190 10.15 5.39 -25.15
C ALA A 190 10.96 4.18 -24.64
N SER A 191 11.67 4.33 -23.52
CA SER A 191 12.49 3.27 -22.91
C SER A 191 11.76 2.45 -21.83
N LEU A 192 10.48 2.73 -21.58
CA LEU A 192 9.68 2.06 -20.57
C LEU A 192 8.85 0.94 -21.18
N ILE A 193 8.85 -0.21 -20.50
CA ILE A 193 8.04 -1.36 -20.91
C ILE A 193 6.69 -1.27 -20.22
N VAL A 194 5.64 -1.41 -21.01
CA VAL A 194 4.26 -1.33 -20.54
C VAL A 194 3.92 -2.56 -19.68
N PRO A 195 3.60 -2.40 -18.39
CA PRO A 195 3.13 -3.50 -17.57
C PRO A 195 1.75 -3.97 -18.06
N LYS A 196 1.57 -5.29 -18.15
CA LYS A 196 0.24 -5.88 -18.32
C LYS A 196 -0.49 -5.87 -16.98
N LEU A 197 -1.81 -5.77 -17.04
CA LEU A 197 -2.67 -5.76 -15.87
C LEU A 197 -3.53 -7.01 -15.84
N ARG A 198 -3.88 -7.47 -14.65
CA ARG A 198 -4.90 -8.52 -14.47
C ARG A 198 -5.99 -8.04 -13.54
N THR A 199 -7.16 -8.65 -13.67
CA THR A 199 -8.31 -8.44 -12.78
C THR A 199 -8.65 -9.75 -12.09
N ASP A 200 -9.40 -9.70 -11.00
CA ASP A 200 -9.93 -10.92 -10.37
C ASP A 200 -11.00 -11.62 -11.22
N SER A 201 -11.65 -10.92 -12.16
CA SER A 201 -12.81 -11.40 -12.90
C SER A 201 -12.51 -11.86 -14.34
N ARG A 202 -11.30 -11.60 -14.85
CA ARG A 202 -10.88 -11.96 -16.21
C ARG A 202 -9.58 -12.75 -16.18
N ASP A 203 -9.57 -13.87 -16.88
CA ASP A 203 -8.35 -14.67 -17.12
C ASP A 203 -7.41 -14.02 -18.16
N SER A 204 -7.90 -13.01 -18.89
CA SER A 204 -7.11 -12.29 -19.91
C SER A 204 -6.45 -11.04 -19.33
N SER A 205 -5.18 -10.84 -19.66
CA SER A 205 -4.45 -9.61 -19.37
C SER A 205 -5.12 -8.39 -20.02
N LEU A 206 -5.09 -7.26 -19.31
CA LEU A 206 -5.53 -5.95 -19.75
C LEU A 206 -4.33 -5.07 -20.09
N THR A 207 -4.57 -4.12 -20.98
CA THR A 207 -3.65 -3.07 -21.42
C THR A 207 -4.05 -1.73 -20.80
N ILE A 208 -3.21 -0.70 -20.98
CA ILE A 208 -3.53 0.67 -20.55
C ILE A 208 -4.80 1.19 -21.24
N ALA A 209 -4.99 0.86 -22.52
CA ALA A 209 -6.17 1.27 -23.28
C ALA A 209 -7.49 0.75 -22.66
N ASP A 210 -7.46 -0.42 -22.03
CA ASP A 210 -8.63 -0.99 -21.36
C ASP A 210 -9.04 -0.20 -20.10
N LEU A 211 -8.13 0.60 -19.52
CA LEU A 211 -8.39 1.39 -18.33
C LEU A 211 -9.49 2.43 -18.55
N ALA A 212 -9.69 2.90 -19.78
CA ALA A 212 -10.77 3.83 -20.11
C ALA A 212 -12.18 3.22 -19.94
N GLY A 213 -12.30 1.88 -20.01
CA GLY A 213 -13.59 1.18 -19.93
C GLY A 213 -14.21 1.11 -18.53
N PHE A 214 -13.42 1.37 -17.47
CA PHE A 214 -13.91 1.31 -16.09
C PHE A 214 -14.68 2.58 -15.72
N LYS A 215 -15.89 2.43 -15.19
CA LYS A 215 -16.77 3.56 -14.82
C LYS A 215 -16.70 3.93 -13.34
N GLY A 216 -16.33 2.98 -12.47
CA GLY A 216 -16.25 3.16 -11.03
C GLY A 216 -14.85 3.54 -10.53
N PRO A 217 -14.69 3.68 -9.19
CA PRO A 217 -13.37 3.79 -8.60
C PRO A 217 -12.56 2.51 -8.84
N VAL A 218 -11.27 2.66 -9.07
CA VAL A 218 -10.34 1.55 -9.31
C VAL A 218 -9.30 1.49 -8.21
N VAL A 219 -9.01 0.30 -7.69
CA VAL A 219 -7.87 0.03 -6.81
C VAL A 219 -6.84 -0.76 -7.60
N LEU A 220 -5.67 -0.16 -7.81
CA LEU A 220 -4.52 -0.79 -8.43
C LEU A 220 -3.49 -1.14 -7.36
N SER A 221 -3.33 -2.42 -7.09
CA SER A 221 -2.42 -2.89 -6.03
C SER A 221 -1.34 -3.80 -6.58
N GLY A 222 -0.15 -3.70 -6.01
CA GLY A 222 0.99 -4.48 -6.46
C GLY A 222 2.23 -4.22 -5.64
N ARG A 223 3.12 -5.21 -5.59
CA ARG A 223 4.36 -5.14 -4.81
C ARG A 223 5.21 -3.93 -5.20
N THR A 224 6.08 -3.51 -4.28
CA THR A 224 7.07 -2.46 -4.53
C THR A 224 7.91 -2.78 -5.76
N GLY A 225 8.06 -1.84 -6.69
CA GLY A 225 8.81 -2.03 -7.94
C GLY A 225 8.04 -2.77 -9.05
N SER A 226 6.75 -3.11 -8.87
CA SER A 226 5.94 -3.78 -9.90
C SER A 226 5.53 -2.88 -11.09
N GLY A 227 5.98 -1.62 -11.13
CA GLY A 227 5.68 -0.69 -12.22
C GLY A 227 4.39 0.12 -12.08
N LYS A 228 3.81 0.26 -10.88
CA LYS A 228 2.57 1.06 -10.66
C LYS A 228 2.74 2.53 -11.06
N SER A 229 3.74 3.20 -10.54
CA SER A 229 4.03 4.61 -10.86
C SER A 229 4.41 4.78 -12.35
N THR A 230 5.11 3.79 -12.92
CA THR A 230 5.42 3.72 -14.36
C THR A 230 4.15 3.65 -15.20
N LEU A 231 3.20 2.80 -14.81
CA LEU A 231 1.90 2.67 -15.46
C LEU A 231 1.09 3.96 -15.36
N GLY A 232 1.07 4.63 -14.20
CA GLY A 232 0.40 5.92 -14.04
C GLY A 232 0.94 6.98 -15.01
N ARG A 233 2.26 7.05 -15.18
CA ARG A 233 2.91 7.96 -16.15
C ARG A 233 2.60 7.60 -17.60
N LEU A 234 2.71 6.32 -17.97
CA LEU A 234 2.38 5.84 -19.31
C LEU A 234 0.91 6.12 -19.65
N TRP A 235 -0.01 5.85 -18.72
CA TRP A 235 -1.42 6.13 -18.93
C TRP A 235 -1.71 7.62 -19.04
N CYS A 236 -1.04 8.46 -18.26
CA CYS A 236 -1.12 9.91 -18.41
C CYS A 236 -0.73 10.36 -19.83
N ALA A 237 0.39 9.87 -20.35
CA ALA A 237 0.87 10.23 -21.69
C ALA A 237 -0.03 9.68 -22.81
N GLU A 238 -0.45 8.41 -22.73
CA GLU A 238 -1.34 7.79 -23.72
C GLU A 238 -2.74 8.42 -23.75
N ALA A 239 -3.30 8.71 -22.57
CA ALA A 239 -4.57 9.43 -22.48
C ALA A 239 -4.43 10.84 -23.07
N ALA A 240 -3.37 11.56 -22.73
CA ALA A 240 -3.13 12.90 -23.27
C ALA A 240 -2.97 12.90 -24.81
N ALA A 241 -2.31 11.89 -25.38
CA ALA A 241 -2.16 11.73 -26.83
C ALA A 241 -3.50 11.53 -27.56
N THR A 242 -4.53 11.05 -26.86
CA THR A 242 -5.91 10.89 -27.37
C THR A 242 -6.86 11.98 -26.88
N GLY A 243 -6.35 13.02 -26.19
CA GLY A 243 -7.12 14.14 -25.66
C GLY A 243 -7.77 13.90 -24.28
N GLY A 244 -7.54 12.74 -23.67
CA GLY A 244 -7.98 12.42 -22.31
C GLY A 244 -7.17 13.15 -21.24
N ARG A 245 -7.76 13.27 -20.03
CA ARG A 245 -7.18 14.00 -18.90
C ARG A 245 -6.97 13.07 -17.71
N VAL A 246 -5.75 12.57 -17.54
CA VAL A 246 -5.37 11.75 -16.38
C VAL A 246 -4.39 12.54 -15.54
N VAL A 247 -4.73 12.80 -14.28
CA VAL A 247 -3.91 13.56 -13.33
C VAL A 247 -3.34 12.63 -12.27
N VAL A 248 -2.02 12.47 -12.26
CA VAL A 248 -1.31 11.59 -11.32
C VAL A 248 -0.79 12.39 -10.13
N CYS A 249 -1.37 12.14 -8.96
CA CYS A 249 -1.03 12.73 -7.67
C CYS A 249 -0.15 11.78 -6.84
N GLN A 250 0.79 12.31 -6.07
CA GLN A 250 1.62 11.53 -5.13
C GLN A 250 1.05 11.68 -3.71
N ALA A 251 0.59 10.60 -3.10
CA ALA A 251 -0.10 10.60 -1.81
C ALA A 251 0.78 11.14 -0.66
N GLU A 252 2.10 11.07 -0.77
CA GLU A 252 3.05 11.62 0.18
C GLU A 252 2.92 13.15 0.34
N GLY A 253 2.40 13.82 -0.69
CA GLY A 253 2.04 15.24 -0.66
C GLY A 253 0.67 15.55 -0.07
N TYR A 254 -0.09 14.53 0.36
CA TYR A 254 -1.41 14.74 0.94
C TYR A 254 -1.31 15.43 2.31
N VAL A 255 -2.04 16.54 2.42
CA VAL A 255 -2.27 17.26 3.67
C VAL A 255 -3.72 17.03 4.09
N LEU A 256 -3.95 16.80 5.39
CA LEU A 256 -5.29 16.50 5.92
C LEU A 256 -6.31 17.58 5.55
N GLU A 257 -7.51 17.17 5.10
CA GLU A 257 -8.59 18.06 4.66
C GLU A 257 -8.23 18.96 3.46
N ARG A 258 -7.29 18.51 2.60
CA ARG A 258 -6.74 19.28 1.47
C ARG A 258 -6.56 18.43 0.21
N LEU A 259 -7.52 17.55 -0.12
CA LEU A 259 -7.49 16.80 -1.38
C LEU A 259 -7.40 17.72 -2.61
N ASP A 260 -8.06 18.87 -2.57
CA ASP A 260 -8.00 19.87 -3.63
C ASP A 260 -6.59 20.45 -3.83
N ARG A 261 -5.80 20.59 -2.75
CA ARG A 261 -4.41 21.01 -2.84
C ARG A 261 -3.55 19.95 -3.52
N LEU A 262 -3.71 18.68 -3.13
CA LEU A 262 -2.99 17.57 -3.71
C LEU A 262 -3.15 17.51 -5.24
N VAL A 263 -4.38 17.70 -5.72
CA VAL A 263 -4.68 17.72 -7.17
C VAL A 263 -4.11 18.96 -7.84
N ALA A 264 -4.21 20.14 -7.22
CA ALA A 264 -3.63 21.37 -7.76
C ALA A 264 -2.10 21.28 -7.89
N ASP A 265 -1.42 20.70 -6.91
CA ASP A 265 0.02 20.48 -6.93
C ASP A 265 0.41 19.51 -8.05
N ALA A 266 -0.32 18.41 -8.22
CA ALA A 266 -0.08 17.45 -9.31
C ALA A 266 -0.20 18.07 -10.71
N VAL A 267 -1.18 18.97 -10.91
CA VAL A 267 -1.30 19.74 -12.16
C VAL A 267 -0.15 20.73 -12.28
N GLY A 268 0.16 21.45 -11.21
CA GLY A 268 1.21 22.47 -11.15
C GLY A 268 2.60 21.92 -11.45
N ASP A 269 2.93 20.76 -10.89
CA ASP A 269 4.19 20.05 -11.12
C ASP A 269 4.37 19.66 -12.59
N ARG A 270 3.27 19.34 -13.28
CA ARG A 270 3.30 19.00 -14.71
C ARG A 270 3.52 20.23 -15.60
N VAL A 271 2.87 21.35 -15.29
CA VAL A 271 2.98 22.60 -16.07
C VAL A 271 4.15 23.48 -15.62
N GLY A 272 4.83 23.12 -14.52
CA GLY A 272 6.00 23.81 -14.00
C GLY A 272 5.72 25.11 -13.26
N ARG A 273 4.53 25.28 -12.65
CA ARG A 273 4.20 26.45 -11.82
C ARG A 273 3.24 26.09 -10.68
N ALA A 274 3.31 26.79 -9.54
CA ALA A 274 2.30 26.60 -8.49
C ALA A 274 0.91 27.05 -8.94
N LEU A 275 -0.10 26.28 -8.53
CA LEU A 275 -1.50 26.55 -8.82
C LEU A 275 -2.30 26.65 -7.51
N PRO A 276 -3.34 27.50 -7.47
CA PRO A 276 -4.16 27.63 -6.28
C PRO A 276 -5.13 26.44 -6.15
N ARG A 277 -5.53 26.13 -4.91
CA ARG A 277 -6.48 25.02 -4.59
C ARG A 277 -7.76 24.97 -5.42
N VAL A 278 -8.27 26.13 -5.86
CA VAL A 278 -9.47 26.19 -6.70
C VAL A 278 -9.30 25.45 -8.03
N VAL A 279 -8.07 25.35 -8.57
CA VAL A 279 -7.79 24.52 -9.75
C VAL A 279 -8.02 23.05 -9.44
N GLY A 280 -7.54 22.56 -8.30
CA GLY A 280 -7.78 21.17 -7.91
C GLY A 280 -9.27 20.87 -7.72
N GLN A 281 -10.06 21.83 -7.20
CA GLN A 281 -11.52 21.70 -7.14
C GLN A 281 -12.16 21.62 -8.55
N GLN A 282 -11.67 22.42 -9.51
CA GLN A 282 -12.16 22.36 -10.90
C GLN A 282 -11.84 21.02 -11.56
N VAL A 283 -10.64 20.47 -11.33
CA VAL A 283 -10.23 19.16 -11.86
C VAL A 283 -11.07 18.06 -11.21
N LEU A 284 -11.25 18.08 -9.88
CA LEU A 284 -12.13 17.14 -9.17
C LEU A 284 -13.57 17.23 -9.69
N GLY A 285 -14.06 18.40 -10.10
CA GLY A 285 -15.37 18.57 -10.70
C GLY A 285 -15.50 18.14 -12.17
N ASP A 286 -14.40 17.84 -12.86
CA ASP A 286 -14.40 17.51 -14.29
C ASP A 286 -14.73 16.03 -14.53
N LEU A 287 -15.84 15.75 -15.22
CA LEU A 287 -16.29 14.39 -15.54
C LEU A 287 -15.36 13.66 -16.53
N ASP A 288 -14.61 14.42 -17.33
CA ASP A 288 -13.68 13.86 -18.31
C ASP A 288 -12.28 13.63 -17.71
N ALA A 289 -12.07 14.04 -16.45
CA ALA A 289 -10.82 13.84 -15.75
C ALA A 289 -10.80 12.51 -14.96
N THR A 290 -9.63 11.89 -14.91
CA THR A 290 -9.33 10.76 -14.02
C THR A 290 -8.20 11.17 -13.07
N ILE A 291 -8.47 11.13 -11.77
CA ILE A 291 -7.48 11.34 -10.71
C ILE A 291 -6.88 10.00 -10.30
N VAL A 292 -5.57 9.88 -10.45
CA VAL A 292 -4.77 8.77 -9.93
C VAL A 292 -4.06 9.25 -8.68
N ILE A 293 -4.29 8.61 -7.53
CA ILE A 293 -3.54 8.85 -6.29
C ILE A 293 -2.56 7.68 -6.13
N ASP A 294 -1.29 7.92 -6.39
CA ASP A 294 -0.20 6.95 -6.23
C ASP A 294 0.38 7.03 -4.81
N GLY A 295 0.67 5.90 -4.18
CA GLY A 295 1.25 5.88 -2.83
C GLY A 295 0.24 5.82 -1.66
N VAL A 296 -1.00 5.37 -1.87
CA VAL A 296 -2.03 5.37 -0.80
C VAL A 296 -1.69 4.42 0.37
N SER A 297 -0.86 3.40 0.13
CA SER A 297 -0.37 2.49 1.18
C SER A 297 0.80 3.07 1.98
N GLU A 298 1.35 4.19 1.53
CA GLU A 298 2.58 4.82 1.99
C GLU A 298 2.30 6.00 2.94
N ILE A 299 1.03 6.43 3.04
CA ILE A 299 0.58 7.40 4.03
C ILE A 299 0.12 6.72 5.33
N PRO A 300 0.31 7.37 6.50
CA PRO A 300 -0.13 6.84 7.79
C PRO A 300 -1.64 6.58 7.86
N ALA A 301 -2.06 5.64 8.71
CA ALA A 301 -3.46 5.23 8.84
C ALA A 301 -4.43 6.38 9.16
N HIS A 302 -4.02 7.33 10.01
CA HIS A 302 -4.85 8.50 10.34
C HIS A 302 -5.02 9.43 9.12
N ALA A 303 -3.97 9.67 8.34
CA ALA A 303 -4.04 10.48 7.14
C ALA A 303 -4.93 9.81 6.08
N ARG A 304 -4.82 8.50 5.94
CA ARG A 304 -5.69 7.71 5.06
C ARG A 304 -7.16 7.76 5.49
N ALA A 305 -7.45 7.77 6.78
CA ALA A 305 -8.82 7.90 7.29
C ALA A 305 -9.43 9.28 6.97
N GLU A 306 -8.65 10.36 7.04
CA GLU A 306 -9.11 11.69 6.61
C GLU A 306 -9.29 11.77 5.09
N LEU A 307 -8.36 11.20 4.32
CA LEU A 307 -8.51 11.07 2.87
C LEU A 307 -9.81 10.32 2.52
N ALA A 308 -10.13 9.24 3.25
CA ALA A 308 -11.36 8.48 3.05
C ALA A 308 -12.62 9.34 3.23
N LYS A 309 -12.64 10.25 4.20
CA LYS A 309 -13.78 11.18 4.40
C LYS A 309 -13.91 12.17 3.24
N GLU A 310 -12.80 12.72 2.75
CA GLU A 310 -12.84 13.62 1.58
C GLU A 310 -13.29 12.90 0.32
N LEU A 311 -12.76 11.70 0.08
CA LEU A 311 -13.18 10.85 -1.05
C LEU A 311 -14.65 10.43 -0.92
N GLN A 312 -15.15 10.20 0.29
CA GLN A 312 -16.57 9.93 0.52
C GLN A 312 -17.45 11.11 0.04
N VAL A 313 -17.09 12.34 0.38
CA VAL A 313 -17.83 13.53 -0.05
C VAL A 313 -17.83 13.63 -1.59
N HIS A 314 -16.66 13.45 -2.21
CA HIS A 314 -16.52 13.47 -3.67
C HIS A 314 -17.36 12.39 -4.36
N LEU A 315 -17.22 11.16 -3.91
CA LEU A 315 -17.86 9.99 -4.49
C LEU A 315 -19.39 9.98 -4.29
N SER A 316 -19.87 10.44 -3.12
CA SER A 316 -21.31 10.52 -2.82
C SER A 316 -22.02 11.55 -3.70
N GLY A 317 -21.29 12.54 -4.22
CA GLY A 317 -21.82 13.54 -5.14
C GLY A 317 -22.26 12.95 -6.48
N GLY A 318 -21.75 11.79 -6.88
CA GLY A 318 -22.11 11.09 -8.13
C GLY A 318 -21.74 11.84 -9.42
N HIS A 319 -21.05 12.97 -9.31
CA HIS A 319 -20.62 13.84 -10.40
C HIS A 319 -19.21 14.33 -10.08
N GLY A 320 -18.29 14.21 -11.04
CA GLY A 320 -16.89 14.65 -10.93
C GLY A 320 -15.92 13.64 -11.52
N ALA A 321 -14.63 13.89 -11.29
CA ALA A 321 -13.54 13.09 -11.82
C ALA A 321 -13.58 11.64 -11.32
N ARG A 322 -13.18 10.72 -12.20
CA ARG A 322 -13.00 9.30 -11.86
C ARG A 322 -11.80 9.15 -10.93
N LEU A 323 -11.86 8.22 -9.99
CA LEU A 323 -10.79 7.96 -9.03
C LEU A 323 -10.08 6.63 -9.27
N VAL A 324 -8.75 6.65 -9.15
CA VAL A 324 -7.90 5.47 -9.12
C VAL A 324 -6.94 5.59 -7.94
N LEU A 325 -6.93 4.58 -7.08
CA LEU A 325 -6.02 4.50 -5.93
C LEU A 325 -4.93 3.47 -6.22
N MET A 326 -3.66 3.85 -6.15
CA MET A 326 -2.54 2.94 -6.32
C MET A 326 -1.76 2.75 -5.01
N GLY A 327 -1.33 1.52 -4.75
CA GLY A 327 -0.50 1.22 -3.57
C GLY A 327 -0.02 -0.23 -3.51
N ARG A 328 0.62 -0.60 -2.40
CA ARG A 328 1.17 -1.95 -2.19
C ARG A 328 0.12 -2.97 -1.86
N ASP A 329 -0.76 -2.61 -0.93
CA ASP A 329 -1.76 -3.50 -0.37
C ASP A 329 -3.14 -3.06 -0.80
N GLU A 330 -3.87 -4.00 -1.39
CA GLU A 330 -5.22 -3.78 -1.89
C GLU A 330 -6.17 -3.32 -0.78
N SER A 331 -6.11 -3.97 0.39
CA SER A 331 -7.01 -3.69 1.50
C SER A 331 -6.71 -2.33 2.13
N VAL A 332 -5.43 -1.96 2.20
CA VAL A 332 -5.00 -0.64 2.64
C VAL A 332 -5.51 0.42 1.67
N CYS A 333 -5.34 0.26 0.36
CA CYS A 333 -5.88 1.21 -0.63
C CYS A 333 -7.41 1.28 -0.59
N ALA A 334 -8.09 0.14 -0.50
CA ALA A 334 -9.55 0.08 -0.43
C ALA A 334 -10.10 0.73 0.84
N SER A 335 -9.34 0.79 1.93
CA SER A 335 -9.75 1.49 3.16
C SER A 335 -9.91 3.00 3.00
N ALA A 336 -9.34 3.59 1.93
CA ALA A 336 -9.57 4.99 1.58
C ALA A 336 -10.89 5.22 0.81
N LEU A 337 -11.63 4.16 0.46
CA LEU A 337 -12.92 4.26 -0.20
C LEU A 337 -14.07 4.06 0.80
N PRO A 338 -15.25 4.67 0.56
CA PRO A 338 -16.43 4.42 1.37
C PRO A 338 -16.82 2.95 1.34
N ALA A 339 -17.18 2.37 2.49
CA ALA A 339 -17.58 0.96 2.59
C ALA A 339 -18.79 0.58 1.71
N SER A 340 -19.62 1.57 1.33
CA SER A 340 -20.76 1.40 0.43
C SER A 340 -20.39 1.34 -1.05
N MET A 341 -19.13 1.56 -1.41
CA MET A 341 -18.65 1.55 -2.80
C MET A 341 -17.82 0.31 -3.11
N THR A 342 -18.13 -0.31 -4.23
CA THR A 342 -17.32 -1.39 -4.81
C THR A 342 -16.34 -0.80 -5.80
N ALA A 343 -15.05 -1.11 -5.64
CA ALA A 343 -14.01 -0.74 -6.59
C ALA A 343 -13.58 -1.92 -7.46
N ASP A 344 -13.27 -1.62 -8.72
CA ASP A 344 -12.61 -2.58 -9.60
C ASP A 344 -11.17 -2.80 -9.15
N ARG A 345 -10.71 -4.06 -9.12
CA ARG A 345 -9.41 -4.45 -8.59
C ARG A 345 -8.47 -4.84 -9.71
N LEU A 346 -7.38 -4.10 -9.83
CA LEU A 346 -6.34 -4.31 -10.84
C LEU A 346 -5.01 -4.63 -10.18
N TYR A 347 -4.25 -5.51 -10.81
CA TYR A 347 -2.91 -5.87 -10.36
C TYR A 347 -1.94 -5.82 -11.53
N PRO A 348 -0.78 -5.17 -11.40
CA PRO A 348 0.32 -5.35 -12.34
C PRO A 348 0.74 -6.82 -12.36
N GLU A 349 0.83 -7.39 -13.56
CA GLU A 349 1.38 -8.71 -13.76
C GLU A 349 2.90 -8.67 -13.57
N SER A 350 3.45 -9.79 -13.08
CA SER A 350 4.90 -9.97 -13.12
C SER A 350 5.34 -10.07 -14.57
N PHE A 351 6.49 -9.49 -14.92
CA PHE A 351 6.97 -9.54 -16.29
C PHE A 351 7.10 -10.99 -16.76
N GLY A 352 6.41 -11.29 -17.87
CA GLY A 352 6.57 -12.55 -18.59
C GLY A 352 7.90 -12.61 -19.32
N HIS A 353 8.25 -13.76 -19.87
CA HIS A 353 9.55 -13.96 -20.53
C HIS A 353 9.82 -12.93 -21.64
N GLU A 354 8.82 -12.61 -22.45
CA GLU A 354 8.90 -11.60 -23.52
C GLU A 354 9.27 -10.21 -22.98
N GLN A 355 8.54 -9.71 -21.97
CA GLN A 355 8.82 -8.40 -21.33
C GLN A 355 10.19 -8.37 -20.65
N ARG A 356 10.65 -9.51 -20.10
CA ARG A 356 11.99 -9.60 -19.51
C ARG A 356 13.08 -9.53 -20.58
N LEU A 357 12.89 -10.20 -21.72
CA LEU A 357 13.81 -10.14 -22.86
C LEU A 357 13.86 -8.74 -23.47
N GLU A 358 12.71 -8.08 -23.64
CA GLU A 358 12.65 -6.69 -24.09
C GLU A 358 13.41 -5.76 -23.14
N LEU A 359 13.24 -5.91 -21.82
CA LEU A 359 13.98 -5.10 -20.85
C LEU A 359 15.48 -5.36 -20.93
N THR A 360 15.86 -6.61 -21.15
CA THR A 360 17.25 -7.04 -21.29
C THR A 360 17.88 -6.41 -22.52
N ALA A 361 17.20 -6.48 -23.66
CA ALA A 361 17.62 -5.84 -24.91
C ALA A 361 17.79 -4.32 -24.73
N ASN A 362 16.82 -3.65 -24.10
CA ASN A 362 16.87 -2.21 -23.82
C ASN A 362 18.04 -1.82 -22.90
N VAL A 363 18.34 -2.62 -21.87
CA VAL A 363 19.45 -2.32 -20.93
C VAL A 363 20.81 -2.57 -21.56
N LEU A 364 20.94 -3.61 -22.41
CA LEU A 364 22.17 -3.94 -23.11
C LEU A 364 22.40 -3.12 -24.38
N GLY A 365 21.39 -2.35 -24.84
CA GLY A 365 21.47 -1.55 -26.06
C GLY A 365 21.39 -2.38 -27.34
N VAL A 366 20.71 -3.53 -27.27
CA VAL A 366 20.54 -4.51 -28.35
C VAL A 366 19.12 -4.39 -28.92
N ALA A 367 18.95 -4.52 -30.24
CA ALA A 367 17.62 -4.47 -30.85
C ALA A 367 16.80 -5.74 -30.50
N PRO A 368 15.53 -5.62 -30.03
CA PRO A 368 14.67 -6.77 -29.81
C PRO A 368 14.36 -7.42 -31.16
N GLY A 369 14.95 -8.60 -31.41
CA GLY A 369 14.78 -9.28 -32.68
C GLY A 369 13.39 -9.90 -32.81
N GLU A 370 12.62 -9.51 -33.82
CA GLU A 370 11.39 -10.21 -34.19
C GLU A 370 11.68 -11.69 -34.53
N GLU A 371 10.80 -12.59 -34.10
CA GLU A 371 10.73 -13.99 -34.54
C GLU A 371 10.11 -14.11 -35.94
N SER A 372 10.53 -13.27 -36.89
CA SER A 372 10.04 -13.36 -38.26
C SER A 372 11.01 -14.23 -39.06
N GLY A 373 10.60 -15.49 -39.28
CA GLY A 373 11.33 -16.49 -40.04
C GLY A 373 11.73 -15.98 -41.43
N GLY A 374 13.00 -15.63 -41.57
CA GLY A 374 13.63 -15.29 -42.83
C GLY A 374 15.11 -15.58 -42.72
N ALA A 375 15.57 -16.57 -43.47
CA ALA A 375 16.99 -16.85 -43.63
C ALA A 375 17.65 -15.61 -44.26
N ALA A 376 18.34 -14.81 -43.44
CA ALA A 376 19.26 -13.79 -43.90
C ALA A 376 20.49 -13.80 -43.00
N GLU A 377 21.63 -13.94 -43.67
CA GLU A 377 22.97 -14.04 -43.13
C GLU A 377 23.37 -12.76 -42.39
N ASP A 378 23.23 -12.71 -41.07
CA ASP A 378 23.91 -11.70 -40.24
C ASP A 378 24.27 -12.29 -38.86
N GLY A 379 25.52 -12.76 -38.74
CA GLY A 379 26.05 -13.38 -37.51
C GLY A 379 26.09 -12.47 -36.28
N GLY A 380 25.84 -11.17 -36.43
CA GLY A 380 25.72 -10.22 -35.32
C GLY A 380 24.45 -10.41 -34.49
N HIS A 381 23.30 -10.63 -35.14
CA HIS A 381 22.00 -10.71 -34.47
C HIS A 381 21.85 -11.99 -33.62
N GLU A 382 22.53 -13.08 -33.98
CA GLU A 382 22.50 -14.32 -33.20
C GLU A 382 23.37 -14.22 -31.94
N SER A 383 24.54 -13.56 -32.04
CA SER A 383 25.41 -13.27 -30.89
C SER A 383 24.71 -12.36 -29.86
N ASP A 384 24.07 -11.30 -30.35
CA ASP A 384 23.32 -10.33 -29.55
C ASP A 384 22.12 -10.96 -28.80
N ARG A 385 21.37 -11.84 -29.48
CA ARG A 385 20.28 -12.61 -28.86
C ARG A 385 20.80 -13.59 -27.81
N GLN A 386 21.95 -14.21 -28.08
CA GLN A 386 22.58 -15.13 -27.14
C GLN A 386 23.07 -14.38 -25.89
N GLU A 387 23.65 -13.19 -26.05
CA GLU A 387 24.07 -12.35 -24.93
C GLU A 387 22.87 -11.95 -24.05
N CYS A 388 21.76 -11.52 -24.66
CA CYS A 388 20.53 -11.22 -23.92
C CYS A 388 20.01 -12.43 -23.13
N ARG A 389 19.99 -13.62 -23.74
CA ARG A 389 19.53 -14.85 -23.06
C ARG A 389 20.46 -15.27 -21.92
N VAL A 390 21.77 -15.13 -22.09
CA VAL A 390 22.76 -15.43 -21.05
C VAL A 390 22.61 -14.46 -19.89
N ALA A 391 22.51 -13.16 -20.16
CA ALA A 391 22.30 -12.14 -19.14
C ALA A 391 21.01 -12.37 -18.36
N LEU A 392 19.89 -12.60 -19.05
CA LEU A 392 18.61 -12.89 -18.42
C LEU A 392 18.69 -14.18 -17.57
N GLY A 393 19.30 -15.24 -18.09
CA GLY A 393 19.46 -16.50 -17.35
C GLY A 393 20.28 -16.35 -16.06
N GLN A 394 21.32 -15.50 -16.07
CA GLN A 394 22.07 -15.17 -14.85
C GLN A 394 21.19 -14.45 -13.82
N VAL A 395 20.38 -13.48 -14.25
CA VAL A 395 19.48 -12.75 -13.35
C VAL A 395 18.38 -13.68 -12.80
N GLU A 396 17.77 -14.50 -13.64
CA GLU A 396 16.72 -15.45 -13.23
C GLU A 396 17.26 -16.49 -12.24
N HIS A 397 18.50 -16.94 -12.42
CA HIS A 397 19.14 -17.86 -11.48
C HIS A 397 19.33 -17.23 -10.09
N ALA A 398 19.76 -15.96 -10.03
CA ALA A 398 20.04 -15.27 -8.76
C ALA A 398 18.78 -14.70 -8.08
N LEU A 399 17.75 -14.31 -8.84
CA LEU A 399 16.55 -13.66 -8.30
C LEU A 399 15.32 -14.56 -8.23
N GLY A 400 15.29 -15.68 -8.95
CA GLY A 400 14.12 -16.56 -9.03
C GLY A 400 12.85 -15.79 -9.41
N ASP A 401 11.78 -15.98 -8.64
CA ASP A 401 10.50 -15.28 -8.83
C ASP A 401 10.62 -13.74 -8.78
N ALA A 402 11.63 -13.20 -8.11
CA ALA A 402 11.83 -11.75 -8.02
C ALA A 402 12.32 -11.13 -9.35
N ALA A 403 12.80 -11.94 -10.31
CA ALA A 403 13.14 -11.47 -11.65
C ALA A 403 11.92 -10.96 -12.43
N GLY A 404 10.71 -11.35 -12.04
CA GLY A 404 9.46 -10.80 -12.59
C GLY A 404 9.17 -9.36 -12.17
N ASN A 405 9.92 -8.79 -11.22
CA ASN A 405 9.81 -7.40 -10.79
C ASN A 405 10.63 -6.48 -11.70
N PRO A 406 10.01 -5.55 -12.44
CA PRO A 406 10.70 -4.70 -13.43
C PRO A 406 11.88 -3.91 -12.86
N MET A 407 11.72 -3.36 -11.65
CA MET A 407 12.78 -2.57 -11.02
C MET A 407 13.98 -3.44 -10.65
N LEU A 408 13.75 -4.57 -9.98
CA LEU A 408 14.83 -5.49 -9.59
C LEU A 408 15.53 -6.08 -10.81
N LEU A 409 14.77 -6.45 -11.83
CA LEU A 409 15.32 -6.95 -13.10
C LEU A 409 16.22 -5.90 -13.75
N ARG A 410 15.78 -4.64 -13.85
CA ARG A 410 16.58 -3.54 -14.40
C ARG A 410 17.88 -3.33 -13.60
N MET A 411 17.81 -3.31 -12.28
CA MET A 411 19.00 -3.16 -11.41
C MET A 411 19.99 -4.31 -11.61
N ALA A 412 19.49 -5.54 -11.60
CA ALA A 412 20.31 -6.73 -11.80
C ALA A 412 20.96 -6.77 -13.19
N LEU A 413 20.21 -6.46 -14.24
CA LEU A 413 20.75 -6.37 -15.61
C LEU A 413 21.82 -5.29 -15.74
N GLN A 414 21.66 -4.15 -15.06
CA GLN A 414 22.70 -3.12 -15.03
C GLN A 414 23.99 -3.63 -14.36
N LEU A 415 23.89 -4.49 -13.33
CA LEU A 415 25.05 -5.12 -12.70
C LEU A 415 25.72 -6.14 -13.65
N VAL A 416 24.92 -6.97 -14.35
CA VAL A 416 25.43 -7.89 -15.38
C VAL A 416 26.16 -7.14 -16.49
N ALA A 417 25.55 -6.08 -17.03
CA ALA A 417 26.16 -5.23 -18.05
C ALA A 417 27.46 -4.54 -17.57
N GLY A 418 27.60 -4.35 -16.25
CA GLY A 418 28.81 -3.85 -15.61
C GLY A 418 29.81 -4.93 -15.19
N GLY A 419 29.59 -6.21 -15.55
CA GLY A 419 30.44 -7.34 -15.16
C GLY A 419 30.46 -7.64 -13.66
N THR A 420 29.44 -7.20 -12.91
CA THR A 420 29.37 -7.37 -11.45
C THR A 420 28.52 -8.57 -11.09
N ALA A 421 29.12 -9.58 -10.45
CA ALA A 421 28.42 -10.77 -10.00
C ALA A 421 27.58 -10.49 -8.73
N PHE A 422 26.43 -11.17 -8.63
CA PHE A 422 25.54 -11.13 -7.48
C PHE A 422 24.84 -12.49 -7.33
N THR A 423 24.39 -12.81 -6.13
CA THR A 423 23.83 -14.12 -5.79
C THR A 423 22.35 -14.07 -5.45
N ASP A 424 21.87 -12.90 -5.05
CA ASP A 424 20.58 -12.78 -4.39
C ASP A 424 20.05 -11.32 -4.39
N ARG A 425 18.77 -11.12 -4.06
CA ARG A 425 18.11 -9.79 -4.01
C ARG A 425 18.84 -8.74 -3.15
N ALA A 426 19.31 -9.07 -1.94
CA ALA A 426 19.98 -8.14 -1.03
C ALA A 426 21.32 -7.69 -1.62
N SER A 427 22.06 -8.61 -2.25
CA SER A 427 23.31 -8.30 -2.94
C SER A 427 23.11 -7.33 -4.13
N VAL A 428 21.99 -7.44 -4.86
CA VAL A 428 21.64 -6.48 -5.94
C VAL A 428 21.48 -5.05 -5.42
N TYR A 429 20.78 -4.86 -4.30
CA TYR A 429 20.67 -3.54 -3.67
C TYR A 429 22.04 -3.03 -3.20
N LYS A 430 22.80 -3.86 -2.48
CA LYS A 430 24.13 -3.50 -1.96
C LYS A 430 25.06 -3.03 -3.07
N LEU A 431 25.15 -3.78 -4.16
CA LEU A 431 26.03 -3.47 -5.30
C LEU A 431 25.54 -2.25 -6.08
N THR A 432 24.22 -2.06 -6.18
CA THR A 432 23.67 -0.85 -6.81
C THR A 432 23.99 0.40 -5.99
N VAL A 433 23.85 0.35 -4.67
CA VAL A 433 24.22 1.44 -3.75
C VAL A 433 25.72 1.76 -3.88
N ALA A 434 26.59 0.74 -3.91
CA ALA A 434 28.02 0.92 -4.10
C ALA A 434 28.33 1.63 -5.43
N ARG A 435 27.70 1.20 -6.53
CA ARG A 435 27.88 1.82 -7.85
C ARG A 435 27.36 3.26 -7.92
N MET A 436 26.27 3.58 -7.22
CA MET A 436 25.76 4.94 -7.11
C MET A 436 26.76 5.84 -6.37
N ALA A 437 27.35 5.34 -5.29
CA ALA A 437 28.35 6.06 -4.52
C ALA A 437 29.65 6.29 -5.31
N GLU A 438 30.12 5.30 -6.06
CA GLU A 438 31.28 5.42 -6.94
C GLU A 438 31.07 6.52 -8.00
N ARG A 439 29.89 6.58 -8.62
CA ARG A 439 29.54 7.63 -9.60
C ARG A 439 29.51 9.03 -8.99
N GLN A 440 29.18 9.14 -7.71
CA GLN A 440 29.11 10.42 -6.99
C GLN A 440 30.39 10.73 -6.19
N ASN A 441 31.43 9.90 -6.33
CA ASN A 441 32.73 10.03 -5.66
C ASN A 441 32.62 10.13 -4.13
N VAL A 442 31.71 9.34 -3.54
CA VAL A 442 31.43 9.32 -2.09
C VAL A 442 32.39 8.37 -1.41
N ALA A 443 33.28 8.90 -0.57
CA ALA A 443 34.33 8.12 0.08
C ALA A 443 33.82 7.12 1.13
N ASP A 444 32.72 7.43 1.86
CA ASP A 444 32.19 6.51 2.88
C ASP A 444 30.66 6.33 2.81
N ILE A 445 30.22 5.58 1.79
CA ILE A 445 28.81 5.18 1.61
C ILE A 445 28.27 4.33 2.77
N ARG A 446 29.14 3.73 3.58
CA ARG A 446 28.71 2.90 4.72
C ARG A 446 28.09 3.76 5.81
N ILE A 447 28.66 4.94 6.07
CA ILE A 447 28.09 5.93 7.00
C ILE A 447 26.68 6.33 6.55
N ALA A 448 26.53 6.70 5.27
CA ALA A 448 25.23 7.06 4.71
C ALA A 448 24.23 5.90 4.79
N THR A 449 24.65 4.68 4.44
CA THR A 449 23.79 3.47 4.48
C THR A 449 23.34 3.16 5.91
N ALA A 450 24.24 3.24 6.89
CA ALA A 450 23.93 2.98 8.30
C ALA A 450 22.97 4.03 8.86
N ALA A 451 23.22 5.31 8.59
CA ALA A 451 22.37 6.40 9.04
C ALA A 451 20.97 6.35 8.39
N LEU A 452 20.91 6.14 7.07
CA LEU A 452 19.64 5.95 6.36
C LEU A 452 18.88 4.73 6.87
N GLY A 453 19.59 3.67 7.25
CA GLY A 453 18.96 2.48 7.82
C GLY A 453 18.28 2.75 9.17
N ILE A 454 18.90 3.55 10.04
CA ILE A 454 18.29 4.01 11.30
C ILE A 454 17.07 4.89 11.00
N VAL A 455 17.21 5.86 10.11
CA VAL A 455 16.14 6.81 9.76
C VAL A 455 14.94 6.11 9.13
N PHE A 456 15.16 5.27 8.13
CA PHE A 456 14.07 4.54 7.50
C PHE A 456 13.47 3.47 8.40
N SER A 457 14.21 2.93 9.37
CA SER A 457 13.59 2.09 10.40
C SER A 457 12.55 2.87 11.21
N GLU A 458 12.89 4.07 11.68
CA GLU A 458 11.96 4.93 12.43
C GLU A 458 10.76 5.36 11.57
N LEU A 459 10.99 5.76 10.32
CA LEU A 459 9.90 6.13 9.41
C LEU A 459 8.97 4.95 9.07
N LEU A 460 9.53 3.75 8.88
CA LEU A 460 8.73 2.56 8.60
C LEU A 460 7.90 2.13 9.81
N ASP A 461 8.39 2.32 11.03
CA ASP A 461 7.63 2.08 12.25
C ASP A 461 6.41 3.04 12.35
N ASP A 462 6.52 4.25 11.78
CA ASP A 462 5.40 5.20 11.59
C ASP A 462 4.50 4.87 10.37
N GLY A 463 4.85 3.86 9.59
CA GLY A 463 4.12 3.43 8.39
C GLY A 463 4.37 4.28 7.13
N ARG A 464 5.46 5.04 7.08
CA ARG A 464 5.80 5.94 5.95
C ARG A 464 7.25 5.82 5.51
N ARG A 465 7.59 6.42 4.36
CA ARG A 465 8.94 6.39 3.76
C ARG A 465 9.48 7.76 3.41
N TYR A 466 8.82 8.79 3.91
CA TYR A 466 9.11 10.19 3.60
C TYR A 466 9.10 11.02 4.86
N ALA A 467 9.85 12.11 4.83
CA ALA A 467 9.79 13.14 5.86
C ALA A 467 9.92 14.53 5.26
N ASN A 468 9.38 15.54 5.94
CA ASN A 468 9.64 16.92 5.57
C ASN A 468 11.10 17.31 5.90
N PRO A 469 11.65 18.42 5.39
CA PRO A 469 13.07 18.74 5.54
C PRO A 469 13.55 18.91 6.99
N LEU A 470 12.69 19.40 7.88
CA LEU A 470 13.03 19.64 9.28
C LEU A 470 13.03 18.34 10.08
N GLU A 471 12.01 17.52 9.87
CA GLU A 471 11.95 16.19 10.43
C GLU A 471 13.11 15.33 9.94
N TRP A 472 13.45 15.44 8.65
CA TRP A 472 14.61 14.80 8.08
C TRP A 472 15.91 15.18 8.80
N ALA A 473 16.07 16.47 9.14
CA ALA A 473 17.20 16.94 9.96
C ALA A 473 17.17 16.38 11.39
N ARG A 474 16.00 16.28 12.03
CA ARG A 474 15.82 15.64 13.36
C ARG A 474 16.26 14.18 13.32
N LEU A 475 15.76 13.43 12.34
CA LEU A 475 16.06 12.00 12.15
C LEU A 475 17.56 11.77 11.93
N PHE A 476 18.23 12.65 11.18
CA PHE A 476 19.69 12.59 10.99
C PHE A 476 20.48 12.87 12.24
N ASN A 477 20.08 13.87 13.04
CA ASN A 477 20.75 14.13 14.30
C ASN A 477 20.60 12.92 15.25
N GLY A 478 19.40 12.33 15.31
CA GLY A 478 19.15 11.12 16.08
C GLY A 478 19.97 9.91 15.59
N ALA A 479 20.07 9.72 14.28
CA ALA A 479 20.91 8.67 13.69
C ALA A 479 22.40 8.91 13.95
N GLY A 480 22.86 10.16 13.86
CA GLY A 480 24.25 10.54 14.16
C GLY A 480 24.64 10.25 15.60
N GLU A 481 23.79 10.58 16.58
CA GLU A 481 24.03 10.25 17.98
C GLU A 481 24.08 8.73 18.22
N LYS A 482 23.19 7.95 17.60
CA LYS A 482 23.24 6.48 17.68
C LYS A 482 24.52 5.91 17.07
N LEU A 483 24.92 6.37 15.88
CA LEU A 483 26.14 5.92 15.22
C LEU A 483 27.40 6.31 16.00
N LYS A 484 27.41 7.49 16.61
CA LYS A 484 28.49 7.94 17.50
C LYS A 484 28.60 7.07 18.74
N ALA A 485 27.47 6.69 19.35
CA ALA A 485 27.45 5.82 20.53
C ALA A 485 28.01 4.42 20.24
N VAL A 486 27.88 3.92 19.00
CA VAL A 486 28.42 2.63 18.56
C VAL A 486 29.82 2.76 17.93
N GLY A 487 30.37 3.98 17.85
CA GLY A 487 31.72 4.24 17.34
C GLY A 487 31.86 4.17 15.82
N VAL A 488 30.75 4.33 15.07
CA VAL A 488 30.74 4.33 13.59
C VAL A 488 31.16 5.69 13.02
N VAL A 489 30.85 6.80 13.71
CA VAL A 489 31.19 8.17 13.32
C VAL A 489 31.73 8.96 14.50
N GLU A 490 32.52 10.01 14.24
CA GLU A 490 32.99 10.92 15.29
C GLU A 490 32.02 12.09 15.49
N THR A 491 31.44 12.59 14.40
CA THR A 491 30.54 13.75 14.38
C THR A 491 29.23 13.50 13.60
N ALA A 492 28.15 14.20 13.98
CA ALA A 492 26.89 14.15 13.24
C ALA A 492 26.98 14.86 11.86
N ASP A 493 27.98 15.73 11.67
CA ASP A 493 28.21 16.44 10.40
C ASP A 493 28.68 15.49 9.29
N GLU A 494 29.53 14.51 9.63
CA GLU A 494 29.96 13.44 8.71
C GLU A 494 28.77 12.67 8.12
N VAL A 495 27.76 12.39 8.95
CA VAL A 495 26.54 11.70 8.53
C VAL A 495 25.77 12.51 7.49
N ARG A 496 25.60 13.80 7.73
CA ARG A 496 24.87 14.70 6.82
C ARG A 496 25.59 14.81 5.47
N GLU A 497 26.89 15.07 5.50
CA GLU A 497 27.72 15.19 4.31
C GLU A 497 27.71 13.90 3.48
N ALA A 498 27.81 12.74 4.14
CA ALA A 498 27.77 11.45 3.47
C ALA A 498 26.43 11.21 2.76
N ILE A 499 25.30 11.53 3.41
CA ILE A 499 23.97 11.31 2.82
C ILE A 499 23.69 12.30 1.68
N GLU A 500 23.98 13.58 1.87
CA GLU A 500 23.76 14.61 0.82
C GLU A 500 24.52 14.29 -0.46
N ARG A 501 25.74 13.74 -0.35
CA ARG A 501 26.54 13.32 -1.51
C ARG A 501 26.21 11.93 -2.04
N SER A 502 25.44 11.11 -1.31
CA SER A 502 25.15 9.73 -1.70
C SER A 502 24.18 9.62 -2.87
N GLY A 503 23.31 10.61 -3.05
CA GLY A 503 22.20 10.57 -4.01
C GLY A 503 21.19 9.45 -3.75
N LEU A 504 21.17 8.87 -2.54
CA LEU A 504 20.22 7.82 -2.14
C LEU A 504 18.86 8.38 -1.69
N VAL A 505 18.78 9.69 -1.54
CA VAL A 505 17.60 10.43 -1.11
C VAL A 505 17.34 11.51 -2.15
N THR A 506 16.10 11.60 -2.62
CA THR A 506 15.65 12.65 -3.53
C THR A 506 14.69 13.58 -2.80
N ALA A 507 14.51 14.78 -3.33
CA ALA A 507 13.44 15.67 -2.91
C ALA A 507 12.31 15.53 -3.93
N VAL A 508 11.12 15.13 -3.48
CA VAL A 508 9.90 15.25 -4.27
C VAL A 508 9.29 16.60 -3.94
N THR A 509 9.11 17.39 -5.00
CA THR A 509 8.39 18.64 -4.95
C THR A 509 6.90 18.31 -4.81
N THR A 510 6.27 18.86 -3.78
CA THR A 510 4.82 18.85 -3.54
C THR A 510 4.40 20.31 -3.58
N GLY A 511 4.19 20.81 -4.80
CA GLY A 511 4.11 22.25 -5.07
C GLY A 511 5.43 23.01 -4.82
N GLU A 512 5.44 24.33 -5.00
CA GLU A 512 6.71 25.11 -5.02
C GLU A 512 7.47 25.21 -3.68
N SER A 513 6.90 24.79 -2.53
CA SER A 513 7.60 24.84 -1.21
C SER A 513 7.67 23.54 -0.43
N GLY A 514 6.75 22.59 -0.64
CA GLY A 514 6.77 21.32 0.08
C GLY A 514 7.80 20.39 -0.55
N ARG A 515 9.02 20.34 -0.03
CA ARG A 515 9.98 19.30 -0.44
C ARG A 515 9.95 18.17 0.58
N VAL A 516 9.28 17.07 0.28
CA VAL A 516 9.45 15.86 1.07
C VAL A 516 10.72 15.13 0.62
N ARG A 517 11.49 14.64 1.58
CA ARG A 517 12.65 13.78 1.32
C ARG A 517 12.16 12.34 1.27
N VAL A 518 12.46 11.67 0.16
CA VAL A 518 12.08 10.29 -0.12
C VAL A 518 13.33 9.50 -0.53
N PRO A 519 13.34 8.16 -0.37
CA PRO A 519 14.38 7.35 -1.00
C PRO A 519 14.28 7.46 -2.52
N VAL A 520 15.37 7.19 -3.24
CA VAL A 520 15.37 7.11 -4.72
C VAL A 520 14.29 6.18 -5.28
N HIS A 521 13.93 5.16 -4.51
CA HIS A 521 12.74 4.35 -4.70
C HIS A 521 12.41 3.69 -3.37
N ASP A 522 11.14 3.51 -3.05
CA ASP A 522 10.72 3.04 -1.73
C ASP A 522 11.35 1.71 -1.28
N SER A 523 11.67 0.82 -2.21
CA SER A 523 12.31 -0.45 -1.86
C SER A 523 13.69 -0.27 -1.24
N PHE A 524 14.34 0.88 -1.47
CA PHE A 524 15.58 1.22 -0.79
C PHE A 524 15.35 1.56 0.69
N ALA A 525 14.22 2.17 1.06
CA ALA A 525 13.89 2.35 2.47
C ALA A 525 13.76 0.99 3.18
N ASP A 526 13.05 0.04 2.55
CA ASP A 526 12.92 -1.32 3.07
C ASP A 526 14.31 -2.01 3.18
N TYR A 527 15.18 -1.83 2.19
CA TYR A 527 16.56 -2.36 2.20
C TYR A 527 17.45 -1.72 3.27
N PHE A 528 17.44 -0.40 3.42
CA PHE A 528 18.27 0.29 4.41
C PHE A 528 17.85 -0.06 5.83
N ALA A 529 16.55 -0.08 6.11
CA ALA A 529 16.04 -0.51 7.42
C ALA A 529 16.40 -1.98 7.69
N ALA A 530 16.25 -2.85 6.69
CA ALA A 530 16.65 -4.25 6.80
C ALA A 530 18.15 -4.43 7.08
N ARG A 531 18.98 -3.59 6.44
CA ARG A 531 20.44 -3.59 6.64
C ARG A 531 20.82 -3.12 8.03
N ALA A 532 20.20 -2.06 8.55
CA ALA A 532 20.45 -1.61 9.91
C ALA A 532 20.04 -2.67 10.96
N HIS A 533 18.98 -3.43 10.71
CA HIS A 533 18.63 -4.56 11.55
C HIS A 533 19.67 -5.70 11.48
N ALA A 534 20.09 -6.07 10.26
CA ALA A 534 21.13 -7.08 10.05
C ALA A 534 22.48 -6.71 10.70
N ASP A 535 22.82 -5.42 10.67
CA ASP A 535 24.04 -4.88 11.31
C ASP A 535 23.88 -4.65 12.83
N GLY A 536 22.71 -4.93 13.42
CA GLY A 536 22.43 -4.77 14.85
C GLY A 536 22.34 -3.32 15.33
N LEU A 537 22.17 -2.36 14.41
CA LEU A 537 22.04 -0.93 14.73
C LEU A 537 20.63 -0.58 15.24
N VAL A 538 19.63 -1.35 14.83
CA VAL A 538 18.24 -1.27 15.27
C VAL A 538 17.68 -2.66 15.47
N ALA A 539 16.70 -2.82 16.37
CA ALA A 539 15.93 -4.05 16.49
C ALA A 539 14.75 -4.04 15.50
N LEU A 540 14.22 -5.21 15.16
CA LEU A 540 12.88 -5.29 14.55
C LEU A 540 11.86 -4.67 15.51
N PRO A 541 10.80 -4.03 14.98
CA PRO A 541 9.75 -3.49 15.83
C PRO A 541 9.08 -4.62 16.61
N THR A 542 8.57 -4.29 17.80
CA THR A 542 7.84 -5.23 18.65
C THR A 542 6.53 -5.68 18.00
N THR A 543 5.91 -4.80 17.22
CA THR A 543 4.71 -5.06 16.43
C THR A 543 5.08 -5.01 14.96
N LEU A 544 4.94 -6.13 14.26
CA LEU A 544 5.14 -6.25 12.82
C LEU A 544 3.80 -6.11 12.12
N VAL A 545 3.76 -5.26 11.10
CA VAL A 545 2.58 -5.04 10.27
C VAL A 545 2.86 -5.46 8.83
N GLU A 546 1.82 -5.55 8.00
CA GLU A 546 1.91 -6.03 6.61
C GLU A 546 2.91 -5.23 5.76
N ASN A 547 3.12 -3.95 6.07
CA ASN A 547 4.11 -3.10 5.40
C ASN A 547 5.58 -3.47 5.72
N ASP A 548 5.83 -4.33 6.71
CA ASP A 548 7.17 -4.77 7.14
C ASP A 548 7.71 -5.98 6.38
N GLU A 549 6.91 -6.64 5.55
CA GLU A 549 7.29 -7.90 4.91
C GLU A 549 8.63 -7.81 4.15
N ASN A 550 8.85 -6.74 3.39
CA ASN A 550 10.11 -6.57 2.66
C ASN A 550 11.29 -6.33 3.60
N ARG A 551 11.10 -5.55 4.69
CA ARG A 551 12.14 -5.30 5.70
C ARG A 551 12.55 -6.62 6.36
N VAL A 552 11.56 -7.43 6.76
CA VAL A 552 11.76 -8.76 7.36
C VAL A 552 12.50 -9.70 6.42
N LEU A 553 12.04 -9.84 5.16
CA LEU A 553 12.65 -10.76 4.20
C LEU A 553 14.08 -10.35 3.83
N LEU A 554 14.33 -9.05 3.60
CA LEU A 554 15.68 -8.57 3.31
C LEU A 554 16.62 -8.73 4.51
N SER A 555 16.13 -8.57 5.74
CA SER A 555 16.94 -8.83 6.93
C SER A 555 17.31 -10.30 7.04
N ALA A 556 16.34 -11.22 6.89
CA ALA A 556 16.57 -12.66 6.97
C ALA A 556 17.58 -13.14 5.92
N GLN A 557 17.54 -12.52 4.73
CA GLN A 557 18.47 -12.80 3.64
C GLN A 557 19.90 -12.29 3.92
N MET A 558 20.05 -11.16 4.63
CA MET A 558 21.37 -10.62 5.01
C MET A 558 21.94 -11.30 6.26
N THR A 559 21.08 -11.70 7.18
CA THR A 559 21.43 -12.30 8.47
C THR A 559 20.30 -13.23 8.88
N MET A 560 20.64 -14.50 9.06
CA MET A 560 19.69 -15.54 9.46
C MET A 560 18.98 -15.15 10.76
N PHE A 561 17.66 -15.33 10.79
CA PHE A 561 16.87 -15.02 11.97
C PHE A 561 17.05 -16.07 13.05
N ASP A 562 17.09 -15.62 14.29
CA ASP A 562 17.01 -16.53 15.43
C ASP A 562 15.57 -17.05 15.64
N THR A 563 15.41 -17.94 16.61
CA THR A 563 14.11 -18.52 16.98
C THR A 563 13.11 -17.47 17.45
N ILE A 564 13.56 -16.46 18.20
CA ILE A 564 12.67 -15.42 18.77
C ILE A 564 12.11 -14.55 17.64
N GLN A 565 12.96 -14.12 16.71
CA GLN A 565 12.58 -13.35 15.54
C GLN A 565 11.65 -14.15 14.64
N SER A 566 11.97 -15.42 14.39
CA SER A 566 11.14 -16.32 13.58
C SER A 566 9.75 -16.56 14.20
N LEU A 567 9.66 -16.68 15.53
CA LEU A 567 8.38 -16.76 16.24
C LEU A 567 7.59 -15.45 16.18
N ALA A 568 8.27 -14.29 16.31
CA ALA A 568 7.62 -13.00 16.18
C ALA A 568 6.98 -12.82 14.80
N VAL A 569 7.70 -13.19 13.73
CA VAL A 569 7.16 -13.18 12.36
C VAL A 569 6.05 -14.21 12.20
N ALA A 570 6.19 -15.42 12.75
CA ALA A 570 5.15 -16.45 12.67
C ALA A 570 3.83 -16.00 13.32
N HIS A 571 3.90 -15.31 14.45
CA HIS A 571 2.71 -14.81 15.15
C HIS A 571 2.06 -13.60 14.48
N GLN A 572 2.82 -12.74 13.81
CA GLN A 572 2.31 -11.45 13.32
C GLN A 572 2.17 -11.39 11.80
N LEU A 573 3.02 -12.10 11.06
CA LEU A 573 3.07 -12.17 9.60
C LEU A 573 3.19 -13.63 9.10
N PRO A 574 2.24 -14.52 9.44
CA PRO A 574 2.36 -15.96 9.19
C PRO A 574 2.53 -16.33 7.71
N PHE A 575 1.88 -15.61 6.78
CA PHE A 575 2.03 -15.88 5.34
C PHE A 575 3.43 -15.53 4.81
N THR A 576 4.14 -14.60 5.45
CA THR A 576 5.53 -14.22 5.11
C THR A 576 6.51 -15.34 5.42
N MET A 577 6.18 -16.22 6.37
CA MET A 577 7.02 -17.36 6.75
C MET A 577 7.31 -18.32 5.60
N VAL A 578 6.38 -18.43 4.63
CA VAL A 578 6.59 -19.24 3.42
C VAL A 578 7.83 -18.80 2.65
N ARG A 579 8.05 -17.49 2.55
CA ARG A 579 9.22 -16.92 1.87
C ARG A 579 10.43 -16.89 2.79
N LEU A 580 10.22 -16.58 4.07
CA LEU A 580 11.29 -16.56 5.05
C LEU A 580 11.99 -17.92 5.18
N SER A 581 11.24 -19.03 5.02
CA SER A 581 11.82 -20.38 5.02
C SER A 581 12.89 -20.62 3.95
N GLU A 582 12.90 -19.87 2.85
CA GLU A 582 13.92 -20.03 1.81
C GLU A 582 15.32 -19.64 2.30
N PHE A 583 15.40 -18.85 3.38
CA PHE A 583 16.65 -18.38 3.99
C PHE A 583 17.03 -19.17 5.25
N ASP A 584 16.22 -20.16 5.64
CA ASP A 584 16.50 -20.99 6.80
C ASP A 584 17.38 -22.18 6.44
N HIS A 585 18.66 -22.02 6.73
CA HIS A 585 19.70 -23.04 6.58
C HIS A 585 20.27 -23.49 7.93
N THR A 586 19.52 -23.29 9.02
CA THR A 586 19.93 -23.67 10.36
C THR A 586 19.98 -25.18 10.47
N ALA A 587 21.10 -25.74 10.94
CA ALA A 587 21.17 -27.17 11.19
C ALA A 587 20.18 -27.58 12.30
N PHE A 588 19.52 -28.72 12.14
CA PHE A 588 18.62 -29.26 13.16
C PHE A 588 19.40 -29.66 14.42
N GLY A 589 19.24 -28.88 15.48
CA GLY A 589 19.74 -29.15 16.84
C GLY A 589 18.79 -30.02 17.68
N ASP A 590 19.15 -30.20 18.95
CA ASP A 590 18.36 -30.98 19.92
C ASP A 590 17.00 -30.33 20.22
N ASP A 591 16.92 -29.01 20.12
CA ASP A 591 15.72 -28.16 20.33
C ASP A 591 14.85 -27.97 19.07
N ALA A 592 15.28 -28.55 17.93
CA ALA A 592 14.54 -28.41 16.68
C ALA A 592 13.06 -28.87 16.77
N PRO A 593 12.71 -29.99 17.43
CA PRO A 593 11.31 -30.40 17.56
C PRO A 593 10.45 -29.33 18.26
N GLU A 594 10.96 -28.71 19.32
CA GLU A 594 10.30 -27.65 20.07
C GLU A 594 10.13 -26.39 19.22
N ILE A 595 11.16 -26.00 18.46
CA ILE A 595 11.10 -24.86 17.55
C ILE A 595 10.04 -25.10 16.45
N VAL A 596 10.08 -26.27 15.80
CA VAL A 596 9.12 -26.64 14.74
C VAL A 596 7.70 -26.66 15.28
N ALA A 597 7.48 -27.23 16.48
CA ALA A 597 6.18 -27.25 17.13
C ALA A 597 5.69 -25.84 17.48
N ALA A 598 6.54 -24.98 18.04
CA ALA A 598 6.18 -23.61 18.40
C ALA A 598 5.77 -22.79 17.16
N LEU A 599 6.57 -22.87 16.08
CA LEU A 599 6.24 -22.21 14.81
C LEU A 599 4.96 -22.75 14.20
N LEU A 600 4.78 -24.08 14.17
CA LEU A 600 3.57 -24.69 13.63
C LEU A 600 2.32 -24.24 14.41
N ASN A 601 2.40 -24.19 15.74
CA ASN A 601 1.30 -23.72 16.59
C ASN A 601 0.97 -22.24 16.39
N ALA A 602 1.92 -21.41 15.95
CA ALA A 602 1.64 -20.04 15.55
C ALA A 602 0.83 -19.94 14.25
N PHE A 603 0.91 -20.95 13.37
CA PHE A 603 0.19 -20.98 12.09
C PHE A 603 -1.22 -21.54 12.19
N LEU A 604 -1.48 -22.41 13.17
CA LEU A 604 -2.73 -23.14 13.29
C LEU A 604 -3.78 -22.33 14.06
N PRO A 605 -5.05 -22.35 13.63
CA PRO A 605 -6.14 -21.67 14.34
C PRO A 605 -6.54 -22.36 15.65
N ASP A 606 -6.19 -23.63 15.83
CA ASP A 606 -6.63 -24.41 16.98
C ASP A 606 -5.87 -24.00 18.26
N ALA A 607 -6.61 -23.73 19.34
CA ALA A 607 -6.02 -23.44 20.65
C ALA A 607 -5.33 -24.68 21.29
N ALA A 608 -5.56 -25.87 20.75
CA ALA A 608 -4.90 -27.09 21.19
C ALA A 608 -3.50 -27.17 20.57
N ALA A 609 -2.47 -27.04 21.40
CA ALA A 609 -1.09 -27.16 20.99
C ALA A 609 -0.85 -28.53 20.33
N VAL A 610 -0.29 -28.48 19.13
CA VAL A 610 0.16 -29.62 18.35
C VAL A 610 1.60 -29.94 18.73
N ASN A 611 1.88 -31.24 18.92
CA ASN A 611 3.23 -31.72 19.16
C ASN A 611 3.88 -32.16 17.84
N VAL A 612 5.21 -32.07 17.81
CA VAL A 612 6.01 -32.49 16.66
C VAL A 612 7.04 -33.53 17.11
N THR A 613 6.95 -34.70 16.49
CA THR A 613 7.94 -35.76 16.68
C THR A 613 8.90 -35.74 15.50
N MET A 614 10.21 -35.75 15.78
CA MET A 614 11.25 -35.79 14.75
C MET A 614 12.15 -37.03 14.88
N TRP A 615 12.63 -37.55 13.76
CA TRP A 615 13.61 -38.64 13.73
C TRP A 615 14.51 -38.51 12.49
N ARG A 616 15.61 -39.28 12.46
CA ARG A 616 16.45 -39.37 11.26
C ARG A 616 16.01 -40.56 10.41
N GLY A 617 15.80 -40.31 9.12
CA GLY A 617 15.55 -41.33 8.11
C GLY A 617 16.78 -42.21 7.87
N LYS A 618 16.59 -43.31 7.12
CA LYS A 618 17.70 -44.22 6.77
C LYS A 618 18.79 -43.56 5.93
N ASP A 619 18.45 -42.49 5.23
CA ASP A 619 19.34 -41.65 4.44
C ASP A 619 19.94 -40.48 5.25
N GLY A 620 19.70 -40.44 6.56
CA GLY A 620 20.21 -39.41 7.48
C GLY A 620 19.41 -38.12 7.51
N ARG A 621 18.42 -37.95 6.61
CA ARG A 621 17.59 -36.74 6.54
C ARG A 621 16.62 -36.66 7.72
N ALA A 622 16.38 -35.46 8.23
CA ALA A 622 15.41 -35.25 9.29
C ALA A 622 13.98 -35.43 8.75
N VAL A 623 13.15 -36.15 9.50
CA VAL A 623 11.73 -36.33 9.23
C VAL A 623 10.96 -35.77 10.42
N ALA A 624 9.94 -34.96 10.16
CA ALA A 624 9.07 -34.42 11.19
C ALA A 624 7.62 -34.83 10.90
N GLN A 625 6.88 -35.13 11.95
CA GLN A 625 5.47 -35.48 11.85
C GLN A 625 4.66 -34.78 12.94
N VAL A 626 3.49 -34.28 12.53
CA VAL A 626 2.46 -33.75 13.44
C VAL A 626 1.83 -34.92 14.21
N GLY A 627 1.83 -34.89 15.54
CA GLY A 627 1.35 -36.03 16.31
C GLY A 627 0.83 -35.69 17.70
N THR A 628 0.36 -36.74 18.38
CA THR A 628 -0.10 -36.69 19.77
C THR A 628 0.96 -37.14 20.77
N LEU A 629 2.09 -37.66 20.28
CA LEU A 629 3.26 -37.98 21.12
C LEU A 629 3.86 -36.70 21.70
N ALA A 630 4.71 -36.83 22.72
CA ALA A 630 5.47 -35.70 23.23
C ALA A 630 6.35 -35.12 22.11
N THR A 631 6.48 -33.79 22.10
CA THR A 631 7.44 -33.10 21.22
C THR A 631 8.85 -33.56 21.56
N GLY A 632 9.64 -33.92 20.54
CA GLY A 632 11.01 -34.35 20.74
C GLY A 632 11.57 -35.23 19.61
N TRP A 633 12.85 -35.55 19.75
CA TRP A 633 13.54 -36.52 18.91
C TRP A 633 13.21 -37.96 19.35
N VAL A 634 12.96 -38.83 18.39
CA VAL A 634 12.77 -40.28 18.61
C VAL A 634 13.70 -41.08 17.73
N GLU A 635 14.02 -42.30 18.17
CA GLU A 635 14.77 -43.26 17.38
C GLU A 635 13.93 -43.75 16.19
N THR A 636 14.58 -44.12 15.09
CA THR A 636 13.89 -44.58 13.88
C THR A 636 13.00 -45.81 14.14
N ALA A 637 13.31 -46.61 15.16
CA ALA A 637 12.51 -47.78 15.56
C ALA A 637 11.18 -47.39 16.22
N ASP A 638 11.15 -46.25 16.92
CA ASP A 638 9.98 -45.71 17.62
C ASP A 638 9.23 -44.66 16.78
N ALA A 639 9.70 -44.42 15.55
CA ALA A 639 9.10 -43.48 14.62
C ALA A 639 7.65 -43.92 14.28
N PRO A 640 6.67 -43.00 14.30
CA PRO A 640 5.31 -43.36 13.99
C PRO A 640 5.13 -43.70 12.50
N ALA A 641 4.00 -44.34 12.17
CA ALA A 641 3.71 -44.70 10.78
C ALA A 641 3.64 -43.44 9.89
N PHE A 642 4.39 -43.45 8.79
CA PHE A 642 4.62 -42.28 7.93
C PHE A 642 3.35 -41.60 7.41
N TYR A 643 2.26 -42.35 7.22
CA TYR A 643 0.98 -41.87 6.69
C TYR A 643 -0.10 -41.66 7.75
N ALA A 644 0.22 -41.79 9.04
CA ALA A 644 -0.75 -41.62 10.12
C ALA A 644 -1.20 -40.15 10.28
N SER A 645 -0.35 -39.20 9.88
CA SER A 645 -0.54 -37.76 10.08
C SER A 645 0.32 -36.97 9.07
N PRO A 646 0.15 -35.64 8.90
CA PRO A 646 1.04 -34.83 8.08
C PRO A 646 2.53 -35.01 8.45
N THR A 647 3.31 -35.49 7.48
CA THR A 647 4.74 -35.82 7.64
C THR A 647 5.55 -35.12 6.56
N ALA A 648 6.62 -34.43 6.95
CA ALA A 648 7.55 -33.76 6.05
C ALA A 648 8.96 -34.32 6.22
N VAL A 649 9.71 -34.36 5.11
CA VAL A 649 11.13 -34.76 5.08
C VAL A 649 11.95 -33.53 4.72
N ALA A 650 13.05 -33.31 5.44
CA ALA A 650 13.99 -32.22 5.20
C ALA A 650 14.87 -32.53 3.99
N GLU A 651 15.15 -31.52 3.17
CA GLU A 651 16.30 -31.53 2.27
C GLU A 651 17.59 -31.18 3.03
N PRO A 652 18.79 -31.50 2.49
CA PRO A 652 20.06 -31.33 3.20
C PRO A 652 20.36 -29.90 3.70
N ALA A 653 19.77 -28.87 3.09
CA ALA A 653 19.97 -27.46 3.43
C ALA A 653 18.77 -26.81 4.16
N ASP A 654 17.75 -27.61 4.51
CA ASP A 654 16.57 -27.11 5.23
C ASP A 654 16.87 -26.96 6.72
N GLY A 655 16.28 -25.93 7.35
CA GLY A 655 16.21 -25.80 8.81
C GLY A 655 14.81 -25.96 9.42
N PRO A 656 14.67 -25.65 10.72
CA PRO A 656 13.41 -25.76 11.48
C PRO A 656 12.24 -24.95 10.93
N VAL A 657 12.45 -23.72 10.46
CA VAL A 657 11.42 -22.87 9.86
C VAL A 657 10.90 -23.52 8.58
N THR A 658 11.80 -24.01 7.74
CA THR A 658 11.44 -24.72 6.51
C THR A 658 10.62 -25.97 6.79
N MET A 659 10.99 -26.72 7.82
CA MET A 659 10.23 -27.89 8.25
C MET A 659 8.82 -27.51 8.72
N ALA A 660 8.68 -26.49 9.56
CA ALA A 660 7.39 -26.02 10.06
C ALA A 660 6.45 -25.57 8.92
N VAL A 661 6.97 -24.80 7.95
CA VAL A 661 6.21 -24.35 6.77
C VAL A 661 5.78 -25.53 5.89
N ARG A 662 6.62 -26.56 5.72
CA ARG A 662 6.26 -27.77 4.97
C ARG A 662 5.15 -28.55 5.67
N LEU A 663 5.22 -28.72 6.98
CA LEU A 663 4.16 -29.34 7.77
C LEU A 663 2.85 -28.54 7.68
N TRP A 664 2.93 -27.21 7.80
CA TRP A 664 1.78 -26.33 7.67
C TRP A 664 1.10 -26.47 6.30
N ARG A 665 1.89 -26.50 5.21
CA ARG A 665 1.37 -26.76 3.86
C ARG A 665 0.59 -28.06 3.79
N LEU A 666 1.09 -29.15 4.40
CA LEU A 666 0.40 -30.44 4.39
C LEU A 666 -0.90 -30.40 5.20
N VAL A 667 -0.88 -29.73 6.36
CA VAL A 667 -2.09 -29.51 7.17
C VAL A 667 -3.13 -28.70 6.39
N LEU A 668 -2.73 -27.61 5.73
CA LEU A 668 -3.62 -26.82 4.87
C LEU A 668 -4.22 -27.65 3.74
N LYS A 669 -3.41 -28.46 3.04
CA LYS A 669 -3.91 -29.35 1.98
C LYS A 669 -4.96 -30.33 2.51
N GLN A 670 -4.76 -30.86 3.71
CA GLN A 670 -5.73 -31.74 4.34
C GLN A 670 -7.02 -31.01 4.72
N ARG A 671 -6.94 -29.81 5.31
CA ARG A 671 -8.11 -29.00 5.70
C ARG A 671 -8.89 -28.44 4.51
N LEU A 672 -8.21 -28.12 3.41
CA LEU A 672 -8.85 -27.60 2.20
C LEU A 672 -9.38 -28.71 1.27
N ARG A 673 -9.06 -29.97 1.54
CA ARG A 673 -9.59 -31.10 0.78
C ARG A 673 -11.07 -31.29 1.13
N ARG A 674 -11.95 -31.03 0.16
CA ARG A 674 -13.39 -31.25 0.28
C ARG A 674 -13.87 -32.28 -0.73
N ASP A 675 -14.70 -33.20 -0.26
CA ASP A 675 -15.25 -34.26 -1.10
C ASP A 675 -16.26 -33.70 -2.09
N ALA A 676 -16.31 -34.32 -3.28
CA ALA A 676 -17.30 -33.99 -4.28
C ALA A 676 -18.67 -34.50 -3.82
N ARG A 677 -19.63 -33.60 -3.67
CA ARG A 677 -21.04 -33.97 -3.54
C ARG A 677 -21.60 -34.33 -4.92
N LEU A 678 -22.67 -35.13 -4.93
CA LEU A 678 -23.42 -35.41 -6.15
C LEU A 678 -23.93 -34.10 -6.76
N ARG A 679 -23.77 -33.95 -8.08
CA ARG A 679 -24.25 -32.76 -8.80
C ARG A 679 -25.76 -32.60 -8.60
N PRO A 680 -26.24 -31.36 -8.37
CA PRO A 680 -27.67 -31.07 -8.45
C PRO A 680 -28.24 -31.44 -9.82
N ARG A 681 -29.54 -31.67 -9.87
CA ARG A 681 -30.24 -31.87 -11.15
C ARG A 681 -30.18 -30.59 -11.98
N ALA A 682 -29.96 -30.72 -13.29
CA ALA A 682 -30.03 -29.60 -14.23
C ALA A 682 -31.37 -28.83 -14.10
N PRO A 683 -31.35 -27.49 -14.02
CA PRO A 683 -32.55 -26.68 -13.84
C PRO A 683 -33.44 -26.75 -15.09
N LYS A 684 -34.76 -26.72 -14.88
CA LYS A 684 -35.77 -26.78 -15.96
C LYS A 684 -36.30 -25.40 -16.35
N SER A 685 -36.06 -24.38 -15.53
CA SER A 685 -36.52 -23.00 -15.71
C SER A 685 -35.47 -22.01 -15.22
N ARG A 686 -35.57 -20.75 -15.65
CA ARG A 686 -34.67 -19.68 -15.18
C ARG A 686 -34.90 -19.38 -13.69
N GLU A 687 -36.13 -19.51 -13.22
CA GLU A 687 -36.51 -19.35 -11.83
C GLU A 687 -35.89 -20.45 -10.96
N GLU A 688 -35.96 -21.71 -11.42
CA GLU A 688 -35.28 -22.83 -10.77
C GLU A 688 -33.75 -22.67 -10.81
N GLY A 689 -33.19 -22.19 -11.93
CA GLY A 689 -31.76 -21.89 -12.04
C GLY A 689 -31.29 -20.81 -11.07
N ALA A 690 -32.05 -19.71 -10.95
CA ALA A 690 -31.77 -18.63 -10.00
C ALA A 690 -31.85 -19.12 -8.55
N ALA A 691 -32.89 -19.89 -8.20
CA ALA A 691 -33.05 -20.47 -6.86
C ALA A 691 -31.92 -21.44 -6.51
N GLN A 692 -31.58 -22.38 -7.40
CA GLN A 692 -30.48 -23.32 -7.18
C GLN A 692 -29.13 -22.60 -6.99
N LEU A 693 -28.91 -21.51 -7.72
CA LEU A 693 -27.68 -20.73 -7.62
C LEU A 693 -27.63 -19.86 -6.36
N ALA A 694 -28.76 -19.31 -5.91
CA ALA A 694 -28.88 -18.63 -4.62
C ALA A 694 -28.60 -19.60 -3.46
N ASP A 695 -29.22 -20.78 -3.46
CA ASP A 695 -29.00 -21.83 -2.46
C ASP A 695 -27.52 -22.27 -2.44
N HIS A 696 -26.92 -22.42 -3.62
CA HIS A 696 -25.49 -22.74 -3.73
C HIS A 696 -24.61 -21.63 -3.16
N ALA A 697 -24.93 -20.36 -3.43
CA ALA A 697 -24.21 -19.22 -2.88
C ALA A 697 -24.33 -19.15 -1.35
N GLU A 698 -25.50 -19.40 -0.79
CA GLU A 698 -25.74 -19.39 0.67
C GLU A 698 -24.93 -20.48 1.38
N GLN A 699 -24.94 -21.68 0.82
CA GLN A 699 -24.11 -22.79 1.31
C GLN A 699 -22.62 -22.49 1.14
N THR A 700 -22.22 -21.78 0.08
CA THR A 700 -20.82 -21.38 -0.15
C THR A 700 -20.38 -20.35 0.89
N VAL A 701 -21.22 -19.36 1.22
CA VAL A 701 -20.96 -18.39 2.29
C VAL A 701 -20.77 -19.10 3.63
N SER A 702 -21.70 -19.98 3.99
CA SER A 702 -21.64 -20.74 5.24
C SER A 702 -20.40 -21.63 5.31
N ALA A 703 -20.10 -22.37 4.24
CA ALA A 703 -18.89 -23.19 4.16
C ALA A 703 -17.62 -22.35 4.19
N GLY A 704 -17.60 -21.20 3.51
CA GLY A 704 -16.48 -20.27 3.48
C GLY A 704 -16.11 -19.78 4.88
N GLN A 705 -17.10 -19.38 5.68
CA GLN A 705 -16.87 -18.96 7.07
C GLN A 705 -16.27 -20.09 7.93
N VAL A 706 -16.79 -21.32 7.80
CA VAL A 706 -16.27 -22.48 8.53
C VAL A 706 -14.84 -22.80 8.10
N ILE A 707 -14.58 -22.88 6.80
CA ILE A 707 -13.24 -23.19 6.28
C ILE A 707 -12.24 -22.11 6.69
N LEU A 708 -12.64 -20.83 6.66
CA LEU A 708 -11.77 -19.73 7.05
C LEU A 708 -11.33 -19.85 8.51
N LEU A 709 -12.23 -20.21 9.42
CA LEU A 709 -11.88 -20.50 10.82
C LEU A 709 -10.99 -21.75 10.98
N GLU A 710 -11.11 -22.73 10.09
CA GLU A 710 -10.27 -23.93 10.11
C GLU A 710 -8.86 -23.71 9.57
N VAL A 711 -8.60 -22.69 8.74
CA VAL A 711 -7.30 -22.53 8.06
C VAL A 711 -6.58 -21.23 8.36
N ALA A 712 -7.29 -20.18 8.79
CA ALA A 712 -6.70 -18.88 8.98
C ALA A 712 -5.85 -18.83 10.25
N PRO A 713 -4.58 -18.40 10.19
CA PRO A 713 -3.83 -18.09 11.40
C PRO A 713 -4.56 -17.03 12.23
N PRO A 714 -4.56 -17.12 13.58
CA PRO A 714 -5.36 -16.22 14.44
C PRO A 714 -5.12 -14.73 14.21
N SER A 715 -3.88 -14.33 13.93
CA SER A 715 -3.49 -12.95 13.66
C SER A 715 -3.77 -12.46 12.24
N ALA A 716 -4.11 -13.37 11.32
CA ALA A 716 -4.25 -13.08 9.89
C ALA A 716 -5.64 -13.43 9.33
N VAL A 717 -6.62 -13.69 10.20
CA VAL A 717 -8.01 -13.99 9.83
C VAL A 717 -8.61 -12.87 8.97
N ASP A 718 -8.51 -11.63 9.45
CA ASP A 718 -9.07 -10.48 8.73
C ASP A 718 -8.38 -10.26 7.40
N ARG A 719 -7.06 -10.41 7.36
CA ARG A 719 -6.26 -10.27 6.13
C ARG A 719 -6.68 -11.30 5.09
N LEU A 720 -6.75 -12.59 5.48
CA LEU A 720 -7.19 -13.66 4.58
C LEU A 720 -8.63 -13.43 4.12
N SER A 721 -9.54 -13.07 5.03
CA SER A 721 -10.94 -12.77 4.69
C SER A 721 -11.05 -11.63 3.69
N ARG A 722 -10.27 -10.56 3.84
CA ARG A 722 -10.25 -9.42 2.90
C ARG A 722 -9.70 -9.84 1.53
N THR A 723 -8.65 -10.68 1.48
CA THR A 723 -8.08 -11.17 0.22
C THR A 723 -8.99 -12.16 -0.51
N VAL A 724 -9.76 -12.97 0.22
CA VAL A 724 -10.79 -13.83 -0.38
C VAL A 724 -11.90 -12.98 -1.00
N GLY A 725 -12.26 -11.88 -0.35
CA GLY A 725 -13.40 -11.06 -0.74
C GLY A 725 -14.73 -11.72 -0.35
N PRO A 726 -15.87 -11.16 -0.79
CA PRO A 726 -17.17 -11.67 -0.38
C PRO A 726 -17.52 -13.00 -1.08
N PHE A 727 -17.97 -13.97 -0.29
CA PHE A 727 -18.43 -15.27 -0.79
C PHE A 727 -19.79 -15.20 -1.51
N GLY A 728 -20.62 -14.21 -1.16
CA GLY A 728 -21.97 -14.02 -1.71
C GLY A 728 -21.97 -13.64 -3.19
N MET A 729 -23.18 -13.47 -3.73
CA MET A 729 -23.35 -13.27 -5.17
C MET A 729 -24.62 -12.48 -5.48
N THR A 730 -24.49 -11.44 -6.28
CA THR A 730 -25.60 -10.77 -6.94
C THR A 730 -25.56 -11.12 -8.43
N GLY A 731 -26.64 -11.65 -8.99
CA GLY A 731 -26.63 -12.09 -10.37
C GLY A 731 -28.00 -12.28 -10.99
N VAL A 732 -28.02 -12.39 -12.31
CA VAL A 732 -29.22 -12.62 -13.11
C VAL A 732 -29.06 -13.83 -14.03
N VAL A 733 -30.05 -14.71 -14.02
CA VAL A 733 -30.10 -15.92 -14.85
C VAL A 733 -30.98 -15.69 -16.06
N TYR A 734 -30.44 -15.95 -17.26
CA TYR A 734 -31.11 -15.73 -18.55
C TYR A 734 -31.80 -16.98 -19.06
N GLN A 735 -32.55 -16.84 -20.15
CA GLN A 735 -33.23 -17.97 -20.77
C GLN A 735 -32.21 -18.97 -21.35
N ARG A 736 -32.57 -20.25 -21.29
CA ARG A 736 -31.75 -21.36 -21.80
C ARG A 736 -31.39 -21.12 -23.26
N GLN A 737 -30.10 -21.21 -23.57
CA GLN A 737 -29.59 -21.04 -24.92
C GLN A 737 -29.12 -22.37 -25.49
N SER A 738 -29.52 -22.64 -26.73
CA SER A 738 -28.96 -23.70 -27.57
C SER A 738 -27.88 -23.08 -28.46
N SER A 739 -26.62 -23.37 -28.17
CA SER A 739 -25.53 -23.10 -29.11
C SER A 739 -25.41 -24.34 -30.00
N GLY A 740 -25.46 -24.19 -31.33
CA GLY A 740 -25.43 -25.34 -32.26
C GLY A 740 -24.20 -26.27 -32.15
N VAL A 741 -23.22 -25.94 -31.29
CA VAL A 741 -21.99 -26.70 -31.03
C VAL A 741 -21.81 -27.06 -29.54
N ARG A 742 -22.51 -26.41 -28.59
CA ARG A 742 -22.47 -26.72 -27.14
C ARG A 742 -23.80 -27.32 -26.67
N LEU A 743 -23.75 -28.17 -25.65
CA LEU A 743 -24.94 -28.58 -24.91
C LEU A 743 -25.70 -27.33 -24.43
N ASP A 744 -27.04 -27.40 -24.44
CA ASP A 744 -27.90 -26.34 -23.94
C ASP A 744 -27.46 -25.90 -22.55
N TYR A 745 -27.33 -24.60 -22.32
CA TYR A 745 -26.84 -24.04 -21.06
C TYR A 745 -27.73 -22.88 -20.58
N TRP A 746 -27.68 -22.61 -19.28
CA TRP A 746 -28.39 -21.51 -18.63
C TRP A 746 -27.39 -20.38 -18.35
N PRO A 747 -27.38 -19.29 -19.16
CA PRO A 747 -26.41 -18.22 -18.97
C PRO A 747 -26.69 -17.46 -17.67
N VAL A 748 -25.63 -17.08 -16.97
CA VAL A 748 -25.69 -16.21 -15.79
C VAL A 748 -24.73 -15.03 -15.93
N ARG A 749 -25.16 -13.84 -15.54
CA ARG A 749 -24.29 -12.68 -15.29
C ARG A 749 -24.29 -12.42 -13.80
N PHE A 750 -23.13 -12.19 -13.20
CA PHE A 750 -23.03 -12.01 -11.75
C PHE A 750 -21.87 -11.11 -11.35
N ARG A 751 -21.93 -10.67 -10.09
CA ARG A 751 -20.85 -10.03 -9.34
C ARG A 751 -20.80 -10.63 -7.93
N ARG A 752 -19.63 -10.65 -7.31
CA ARG A 752 -19.47 -11.08 -5.91
C ARG A 752 -19.85 -9.93 -4.97
N THR A 753 -20.67 -10.22 -3.99
CA THR A 753 -21.25 -9.25 -3.05
C THR A 753 -21.40 -9.88 -1.68
N VAL A 754 -21.48 -9.05 -0.63
CA VAL A 754 -21.72 -9.54 0.74
C VAL A 754 -23.08 -10.24 0.82
N ASP A 755 -24.09 -9.67 0.17
CA ASP A 755 -25.43 -10.21 0.10
C ASP A 755 -25.59 -11.24 -1.03
N ILE A 756 -26.69 -11.99 -0.96
CA ILE A 756 -27.08 -12.94 -2.01
C ILE A 756 -28.36 -12.43 -2.64
N ASP A 757 -28.26 -12.03 -3.91
CA ASP A 757 -29.40 -11.56 -4.70
C ASP A 757 -29.31 -12.14 -6.12
N VAL A 758 -29.91 -13.32 -6.30
CA VAL A 758 -29.92 -14.01 -7.59
C VAL A 758 -31.34 -14.05 -8.09
N SER A 759 -31.59 -13.41 -9.23
CA SER A 759 -32.94 -13.29 -9.79
C SER A 759 -33.00 -13.76 -11.25
N PRO A 760 -34.18 -14.20 -11.74
CA PRO A 760 -34.37 -14.45 -13.15
C PRO A 760 -34.37 -13.12 -13.93
N SER A 761 -33.62 -13.06 -15.02
CA SER A 761 -33.57 -11.88 -15.87
C SER A 761 -34.92 -11.67 -16.58
N PRO A 762 -35.43 -10.42 -16.66
CA PRO A 762 -36.58 -10.09 -17.51
C PRO A 762 -36.26 -10.22 -19.00
N ASN A 763 -34.97 -10.20 -19.37
CA ASN A 763 -34.49 -10.34 -20.74
C ASN A 763 -34.14 -11.79 -21.06
N ASP A 764 -34.41 -12.22 -22.29
CA ASP A 764 -34.15 -13.60 -22.71
C ASP A 764 -32.66 -13.89 -22.91
N GLN A 765 -31.88 -12.90 -23.34
CA GLN A 765 -30.45 -13.05 -23.65
C GLN A 765 -29.58 -12.08 -22.85
N PRO A 766 -28.37 -12.51 -22.43
CA PRO A 766 -27.41 -11.62 -21.82
C PRO A 766 -26.91 -10.58 -22.83
N PRO A 767 -26.64 -9.34 -22.40
CA PRO A 767 -25.97 -8.36 -23.24
C PRO A 767 -24.61 -8.90 -23.70
N SER A 768 -24.18 -8.46 -24.89
CA SER A 768 -22.91 -8.88 -25.50
C SER A 768 -21.71 -8.45 -24.66
N ASP A 769 -21.81 -7.29 -24.02
CA ASP A 769 -20.83 -6.81 -23.05
C ASP A 769 -21.12 -7.40 -21.65
N VAL A 770 -20.10 -8.03 -21.05
CA VAL A 770 -20.17 -8.63 -19.71
C VAL A 770 -20.34 -7.59 -18.62
N THR A 771 -19.88 -6.36 -18.87
CA THR A 771 -19.88 -5.26 -17.91
C THR A 771 -21.11 -4.36 -18.01
N ALA A 772 -21.96 -4.59 -19.01
CA ALA A 772 -23.27 -3.96 -19.09
C ALA A 772 -24.06 -4.26 -17.80
N ASP A 773 -24.76 -3.24 -17.29
CA ASP A 773 -25.59 -3.30 -16.09
C ASP A 773 -24.85 -3.55 -14.75
N GLY A 774 -23.53 -3.33 -14.70
CA GLY A 774 -22.76 -3.35 -13.44
C GLY A 774 -22.42 -4.75 -12.90
N PHE A 775 -22.53 -5.78 -13.74
CA PHE A 775 -21.99 -7.11 -13.48
C PHE A 775 -20.51 -7.19 -13.86
N THR A 776 -19.75 -8.08 -13.21
CA THR A 776 -18.29 -8.19 -13.44
C THR A 776 -17.89 -9.51 -14.08
N ALA A 777 -18.76 -10.51 -14.08
CA ALA A 777 -18.50 -11.83 -14.62
C ALA A 777 -19.73 -12.44 -15.31
N GLY A 778 -19.48 -13.46 -16.14
CA GLY A 778 -20.52 -14.27 -16.74
C GLY A 778 -20.11 -15.74 -16.81
N GLY A 779 -21.10 -16.62 -16.87
CA GLY A 779 -20.88 -18.06 -16.92
C GLY A 779 -22.17 -18.81 -17.23
N ASP A 780 -22.20 -20.06 -16.81
CA ASP A 780 -23.39 -20.91 -16.90
C ASP A 780 -23.73 -21.51 -15.54
N VAL A 781 -25.03 -21.64 -15.24
CA VAL A 781 -25.51 -22.12 -13.94
C VAL A 781 -24.97 -23.52 -13.64
N GLU A 782 -24.91 -24.41 -14.63
CA GLU A 782 -24.51 -25.80 -14.45
C GLU A 782 -23.02 -25.96 -14.08
N SER A 783 -22.17 -25.07 -14.57
CA SER A 783 -20.74 -24.97 -14.28
C SER A 783 -20.52 -24.49 -12.86
N HIS A 784 -21.30 -23.50 -12.39
CA HIS A 784 -21.29 -23.10 -10.98
C HIS A 784 -21.75 -24.23 -10.06
N LEU A 785 -22.81 -24.95 -10.43
CA LEU A 785 -23.33 -26.10 -9.67
C LEU A 785 -22.51 -27.38 -9.87
N SER A 786 -21.50 -27.36 -10.73
CA SER A 786 -20.70 -28.53 -11.08
C SER A 786 -19.74 -28.95 -9.96
N THR A 787 -19.40 -28.01 -9.07
CA THR A 787 -18.60 -28.17 -7.86
C THR A 787 -19.49 -28.06 -6.63
N SER A 788 -19.16 -28.74 -5.53
CA SER A 788 -19.87 -28.55 -4.27
C SER A 788 -19.58 -27.16 -3.68
N PRO A 789 -20.52 -26.56 -2.92
CA PRO A 789 -20.30 -25.26 -2.25
C PRO A 789 -19.01 -25.23 -1.43
N GLU A 790 -18.71 -26.30 -0.70
CA GLU A 790 -17.48 -26.42 0.10
C GLU A 790 -16.22 -26.42 -0.76
N LYS A 791 -16.28 -27.05 -1.95
CA LYS A 791 -15.15 -27.06 -2.89
C LYS A 791 -14.95 -25.70 -3.55
N THR A 792 -16.06 -25.00 -3.87
CA THR A 792 -16.03 -23.63 -4.36
C THR A 792 -15.38 -22.70 -3.32
N ALA A 793 -15.83 -22.76 -2.08
CA ALA A 793 -15.28 -21.98 -0.97
C ALA A 793 -13.81 -22.32 -0.69
N ALA A 794 -13.46 -23.61 -0.61
CA ALA A 794 -12.08 -24.06 -0.40
C ALA A 794 -11.14 -23.59 -1.52
N LYS A 795 -11.60 -23.59 -2.78
CA LYS A 795 -10.82 -23.06 -3.90
C LYS A 795 -10.57 -21.56 -3.75
N GLN A 796 -11.59 -20.77 -3.43
CA GLN A 796 -11.43 -19.32 -3.23
C GLN A 796 -10.45 -18.99 -2.10
N ILE A 797 -10.54 -19.72 -0.98
CA ILE A 797 -9.62 -19.56 0.15
C ILE A 797 -8.20 -20.01 -0.22
N SER A 798 -8.05 -21.13 -0.95
CA SER A 798 -6.77 -21.60 -1.46
C SER A 798 -6.11 -20.56 -2.38
N ASP A 799 -6.87 -19.99 -3.31
CA ASP A 799 -6.39 -18.96 -4.24
C ASP A 799 -5.95 -17.69 -3.48
N ALA A 800 -6.68 -17.30 -2.42
CA ALA A 800 -6.28 -16.19 -1.55
C ALA A 800 -5.00 -16.48 -0.73
N ILE A 801 -4.83 -17.69 -0.20
CA ILE A 801 -3.59 -18.11 0.47
C ILE A 801 -2.40 -18.06 -0.50
N ILE A 802 -2.59 -18.51 -1.75
CA ILE A 802 -1.57 -18.43 -2.80
C ILE A 802 -1.21 -16.97 -3.11
N LYS A 803 -2.21 -16.07 -3.18
CA LYS A 803 -1.99 -14.62 -3.35
C LYS A 803 -1.13 -14.03 -2.22
N LEU A 804 -1.37 -14.43 -0.97
CA LEU A 804 -0.65 -13.93 0.21
C LEU A 804 0.75 -14.52 0.41
N THR A 805 1.07 -15.65 -0.22
CA THR A 805 2.32 -16.39 -0.02
C THR A 805 3.23 -16.32 -1.26
N ARG A 806 3.21 -17.35 -2.11
CA ARG A 806 3.90 -17.39 -3.40
C ARG A 806 3.10 -18.24 -4.41
N PRO A 807 3.23 -17.96 -5.72
CA PRO A 807 2.61 -18.78 -6.76
C PRO A 807 2.95 -20.26 -6.58
N HIS A 808 1.98 -21.14 -6.82
CA HIS A 808 2.14 -22.60 -6.77
C HIS A 808 2.62 -23.20 -5.43
N TRP A 809 2.59 -22.44 -4.33
CA TRP A 809 2.95 -22.99 -3.02
C TRP A 809 1.95 -24.02 -2.53
N LEU A 810 0.66 -23.72 -2.51
CA LEU A 810 -0.37 -24.65 -2.08
C LEU A 810 -0.79 -25.53 -3.28
#